data_AF-A0A9D1NFH9-F1
#
_entry.id   AF-A0A9D1NFH9-F1
#
_cell.length_a   1.000
_cell.length_b   1.000
_cell.length_c   1.000
_cell.angle_alpha   90.00
_cell.angle_beta   90.00
_cell.angle_gamma   90.00
#
_symmetry.space_group_name_H-M   'P 1'
#
loop_
_entity.id
_entity.type
_entity.pdbx_description
1 polymer ?
#
loop_
_entity_poly.entity_id
_entity_poly.type
_entity_poly.pdbx_seq_one_letter_code
_entity_poly.pdbx_strand_id
1 'polypeptide(L)'
;MKKWISMLLMLAMICSLLPLQTGVSAAVTMVTQDGYLDFEAEDVPFDASAGRLELTAGDIYSGGQALKVLKEDKEGGTTQPADSEADLDLSFEADVAGTYTVWMRATATQDGSSGNSIYLSTGNNNYKYIQIKGDPSAPAWTAIGTVTASEGETARVRLRIRQNYNVSYDRFIITNDTSYVPNDSELGIGRYEKPFHVLAIGNSFSQDSVEHLYDVAEDCGADSIIIGNAFISGASISQHWANAQSGEAAYTYTKNTTGTRVTTENMTIKAALEDEAWDYITIQQDSLGSGQPDTYNDDLLKLIDYIKTSNPDAKLVWHMTWAYQSDSTHGVFLDYYHGDQMEMYNSIVDAVQEKIVPNEDIDLIIPTGTAIQNVRTSYIGDTLTRDGFHLSWYLGRYIASVTWVKALTGWSLDGLCHVPNVADIPEKYLPIIKEAVENAVATPFAVTPSSYTVDTSEPVQYLQTENGVLDVEAEDLEYDTEVFERASNKLFSGFGGLAPTKEHDKDVAPETIEPAHVDLTFEADEAGTYSIWMRHTGSVSNHAGQNLYLSLDGGKYSIANLSAEPEDPQWVKLGEVEVDEGGVGYVRLRVRQYFSIVYDRFIITNDETYVPDDAALGITDAVPDSSLRVLSIGNSFSGDAVEHLYKVAQDYGVQDIVIGNLAIGGSSIHDHWTNANESNASYGYYKNSIGVPQRSSNRTLLEGLTDEDWDIIVLQQQSSDSGLPETYNSDLTNLIEYVKKNRTNPDAKIFWDMTWAYQSDSTNAGFALFDNDQMKMYQAITGAVQEKIVTNSDIAGVIPTGTAVQNVRTSYIGDTLTRDGHHLSWNLGRYIASATWVKALTGLSADSLSYVPDSAEVPVKYLPIIKEAVENAVATPFAVTPSSYAVEPAVVSTVTDKRFAEAQGQMSGAIEVTVDTKDAVSGTCILAAYDGDGRLTALTQQDVSLSAGVNRISFENFTASAGNTYKVFLWDSVLGMEPICKELTGPIVN
;
A
#
# COMPACT_ATOMS: atom_id res chain seq x y z
N MET A 1 -24.06 18.67 -48.39
CA MET A 1 -23.36 19.88 -48.90
C MET A 1 -23.45 21.11 -47.97
N LYS A 2 -24.07 21.03 -46.78
CA LYS A 2 -24.08 22.07 -45.72
C LYS A 2 -23.26 21.69 -44.46
N LYS A 3 -22.28 20.79 -44.58
CA LYS A 3 -21.45 20.30 -43.44
C LYS A 3 -19.93 20.33 -43.72
N TRP A 4 -19.50 20.96 -44.82
CA TRP A 4 -18.13 20.85 -45.34
C TRP A 4 -17.39 22.19 -45.48
N ILE A 5 -17.91 23.26 -44.87
CA ILE A 5 -17.27 24.60 -44.89
C ILE A 5 -16.84 25.05 -43.49
N SER A 6 -17.37 24.46 -42.42
CA SER A 6 -16.93 24.71 -41.04
C SER A 6 -15.55 24.13 -40.70
N MET A 7 -14.97 23.33 -41.60
CA MET A 7 -13.71 22.61 -41.38
C MET A 7 -12.48 23.39 -41.88
N LEU A 8 -12.66 24.55 -42.53
CA LEU A 8 -11.57 25.35 -43.09
C LEU A 8 -11.06 26.47 -42.17
N LEU A 9 -11.68 26.68 -41.01
CA LEU A 9 -11.21 27.64 -39.99
C LEU A 9 -10.40 26.99 -38.85
N MET A 10 -10.44 25.66 -38.72
CA MET A 10 -9.71 24.93 -37.65
C MET A 10 -8.24 24.63 -37.98
N LEU A 11 -7.81 24.83 -39.23
CA LEU A 11 -6.47 24.42 -39.70
C LEU A 11 -5.34 25.44 -39.46
N ALA A 12 -5.58 26.51 -38.71
CA ALA A 12 -4.57 27.57 -38.44
C ALA A 12 -4.03 27.59 -37.00
N MET A 13 -4.43 26.67 -36.12
CA MET A 13 -4.05 26.65 -34.69
C MET A 13 -3.15 25.46 -34.29
N ILE A 14 -2.16 25.08 -35.12
CA ILE A 14 -1.11 24.11 -34.71
C ILE A 14 0.30 24.69 -34.95
N CYS A 15 0.51 25.97 -34.64
CA CYS A 15 1.87 26.55 -34.61
C CYS A 15 1.95 27.68 -33.59
N SER A 16 2.29 27.36 -32.32
CA SER A 16 3.32 28.02 -31.48
C SER A 16 3.02 27.89 -29.97
N LEU A 17 3.74 26.99 -29.30
CA LEU A 17 4.02 27.05 -27.86
C LEU A 17 5.46 27.53 -27.69
N LEU A 18 5.65 28.85 -27.69
CA LEU A 18 6.76 29.60 -27.11
C LEU A 18 6.15 30.92 -26.61
N PRO A 19 6.57 31.48 -25.46
CA PRO A 19 6.10 32.79 -25.04
C PRO A 19 6.75 33.85 -25.93
N LEU A 20 6.02 34.30 -26.95
CA LEU A 20 6.40 35.48 -27.73
C LEU A 20 6.19 36.72 -26.85
N GLN A 21 7.26 37.13 -26.18
CA GLN A 21 7.42 38.50 -25.72
C GLN A 21 7.39 39.45 -26.94
N THR A 22 6.66 40.55 -26.76
CA THR A 22 6.48 41.70 -27.65
C THR A 22 5.33 41.62 -28.68
N GLY A 23 4.39 42.53 -28.50
CA GLY A 23 3.05 42.48 -29.10
C GLY A 23 2.98 42.87 -30.57
N VAL A 24 2.18 42.09 -31.30
CA VAL A 24 0.96 42.51 -32.02
C VAL A 24 0.09 41.25 -32.11
N SER A 25 -1.08 41.23 -31.46
CA SER A 25 -2.04 40.12 -31.53
C SER A 25 -2.63 40.03 -32.95
N ALA A 26 -2.71 38.82 -33.51
CA ALA A 26 -3.57 38.53 -34.64
C ALA A 26 -5.03 38.66 -34.16
N ALA A 27 -5.75 39.67 -34.64
CA ALA A 27 -7.15 39.87 -34.28
C ALA A 27 -8.00 38.76 -34.91
N VAL A 28 -8.62 37.92 -34.08
CA VAL A 28 -9.71 37.04 -34.52
C VAL A 28 -10.92 37.93 -34.78
N THR A 29 -11.27 38.15 -36.04
CA THR A 29 -12.51 38.87 -36.38
C THR A 29 -13.67 37.89 -36.29
N MET A 30 -14.42 37.91 -35.19
CA MET A 30 -15.69 37.19 -35.09
C MET A 30 -16.71 37.79 -36.06
N VAL A 31 -17.43 36.97 -36.82
CA VAL A 31 -18.46 37.42 -37.77
C VAL A 31 -19.74 36.66 -37.48
N THR A 32 -20.87 37.35 -37.37
CA THR A 32 -22.17 36.68 -37.20
C THR A 32 -22.54 35.87 -38.45
N GLN A 33 -23.38 34.85 -38.30
CA GLN A 33 -23.99 34.11 -39.41
C GLN A 33 -25.51 34.18 -39.30
N ASP A 34 -26.15 34.70 -40.33
CA ASP A 34 -27.57 35.05 -40.36
C ASP A 34 -27.99 35.86 -39.11
N GLY A 35 -27.11 36.76 -38.65
CA GLY A 35 -27.35 37.58 -37.47
C GLY A 35 -27.23 36.86 -36.13
N TYR A 36 -26.58 35.69 -36.08
CA TYR A 36 -26.34 34.89 -34.87
C TYR A 36 -24.86 34.52 -34.71
N LEU A 37 -24.36 34.52 -33.48
CA LEU A 37 -23.02 34.08 -33.10
C LEU A 37 -23.08 33.44 -31.71
N ASP A 38 -22.35 32.34 -31.53
CA ASP A 38 -22.34 31.51 -30.32
C ASP A 38 -20.95 30.92 -30.11
N PHE A 39 -20.36 31.13 -28.94
CA PHE A 39 -18.97 30.79 -28.63
C PHE A 39 -18.74 30.69 -27.11
N GLU A 40 -17.78 29.85 -26.71
CA GLU A 40 -17.38 29.72 -25.30
C GLU A 40 -16.54 30.93 -24.87
N ALA A 41 -16.53 31.24 -23.57
CA ALA A 41 -15.79 32.39 -23.05
C ALA A 41 -14.28 32.23 -23.22
N GLU A 42 -13.77 31.00 -23.03
CA GLU A 42 -12.36 30.64 -23.18
C GLU A 42 -11.82 30.77 -24.61
N ASP A 43 -12.70 30.82 -25.62
CA ASP A 43 -12.32 31.02 -27.03
C ASP A 43 -12.00 32.50 -27.33
N VAL A 44 -12.32 33.42 -26.41
CA VAL A 44 -12.06 34.85 -26.57
C VAL A 44 -10.64 35.17 -26.09
N PRO A 45 -9.80 35.83 -26.90
CA PRO A 45 -8.47 36.25 -26.46
C PRO A 45 -8.52 37.09 -25.18
N PHE A 46 -7.78 36.66 -24.16
CA PHE A 46 -7.64 37.35 -22.87
C PHE A 46 -6.18 37.39 -22.41
N ASP A 47 -5.82 38.41 -21.61
CA ASP A 47 -4.47 38.52 -21.04
C ASP A 47 -4.38 37.81 -19.68
N ALA A 48 -3.97 36.53 -19.73
CA ALA A 48 -3.72 35.75 -18.51
C ALA A 48 -2.58 36.34 -17.65
N SER A 49 -1.61 37.05 -18.26
CA SER A 49 -0.45 37.60 -17.55
C SER A 49 -0.80 38.78 -16.64
N ALA A 50 -1.95 39.43 -16.89
CA ALA A 50 -2.49 40.46 -16.01
C ALA A 50 -3.01 39.91 -14.67
N GLY A 51 -3.14 38.57 -14.53
CA GLY A 51 -3.54 37.90 -13.29
C GLY A 51 -4.98 38.19 -12.87
N ARG A 52 -5.85 38.53 -13.81
CA ARG A 52 -7.26 38.90 -13.56
C ARG A 52 -8.25 37.80 -13.93
N LEU A 53 -7.90 36.96 -14.90
CA LEU A 53 -8.68 35.82 -15.38
C LEU A 53 -7.80 34.57 -15.40
N GLU A 54 -8.40 33.42 -15.13
CA GLU A 54 -7.81 32.09 -15.33
C GLU A 54 -8.85 31.15 -15.94
N LEU A 55 -8.38 30.09 -16.62
CA LEU A 55 -9.25 28.99 -17.01
C LEU A 55 -9.63 28.19 -15.77
N THR A 56 -10.91 27.88 -15.62
CA THR A 56 -11.42 26.96 -14.61
C THR A 56 -12.18 25.84 -15.31
N ALA A 57 -12.00 24.60 -14.86
CA ALA A 57 -12.82 23.48 -15.30
C ALA A 57 -14.01 23.28 -14.35
N GLY A 58 -15.08 22.67 -14.83
CA GLY A 58 -16.26 22.34 -14.02
C GLY A 58 -17.40 21.76 -14.85
N ASP A 59 -18.12 20.79 -14.29
CA ASP A 59 -19.24 20.08 -14.95
C ASP A 59 -20.50 20.94 -15.13
N ILE A 60 -20.54 22.08 -14.44
CA ILE A 60 -21.59 23.11 -14.56
C ILE A 60 -21.38 24.03 -15.79
N TYR A 61 -20.17 24.06 -16.35
CA TYR A 61 -19.79 24.94 -17.47
C TYR A 61 -20.05 24.25 -18.82
N SER A 62 -20.51 25.01 -19.82
CA SER A 62 -20.58 24.50 -21.19
C SER A 62 -19.18 24.20 -21.70
N GLY A 63 -19.02 23.08 -22.40
CA GLY A 63 -17.69 22.61 -22.82
C GLY A 63 -16.76 22.17 -21.68
N GLY A 64 -17.21 22.23 -20.42
CA GLY A 64 -16.45 21.83 -19.24
C GLY A 64 -15.45 22.87 -18.72
N GLN A 65 -15.39 24.06 -19.33
CA GLN A 65 -14.45 25.12 -18.96
C GLN A 65 -15.14 26.50 -18.93
N ALA A 66 -14.53 27.44 -18.22
CA ALA A 66 -14.96 28.83 -18.12
C ALA A 66 -13.77 29.74 -17.77
N LEU A 67 -13.95 31.05 -17.87
CA LEU A 67 -13.01 32.07 -17.41
C LEU A 67 -13.37 32.55 -16.01
N LYS A 68 -12.62 32.11 -14.99
CA LYS A 68 -12.81 32.52 -13.59
C LYS A 68 -12.14 33.86 -13.31
N VAL A 69 -12.86 34.72 -12.60
CA VAL A 69 -12.35 36.04 -12.20
C VAL A 69 -11.54 35.92 -10.91
N LEU A 70 -10.26 36.30 -10.98
CA LEU A 70 -9.33 36.23 -9.85
C LEU A 70 -9.33 37.50 -9.00
N LYS A 71 -9.37 38.67 -9.65
CA LYS A 71 -9.16 39.96 -8.99
C LYS A 71 -10.22 40.97 -9.40
N GLU A 72 -10.87 41.58 -8.41
CA GLU A 72 -11.87 42.62 -8.65
C GLU A 72 -11.25 44.00 -8.99
N ASP A 73 -11.99 44.81 -9.75
CA ASP A 73 -11.65 46.20 -10.11
C ASP A 73 -12.83 47.13 -9.77
N LYS A 74 -12.81 47.70 -8.56
CA LYS A 74 -13.86 48.61 -8.05
C LYS A 74 -13.52 50.09 -8.17
N GLU A 75 -12.38 50.46 -8.77
CA GLU A 75 -11.79 51.80 -8.58
C GLU A 75 -12.58 52.97 -9.22
N GLY A 76 -13.51 52.72 -10.15
CA GLY A 76 -14.24 53.78 -10.89
C GLY A 76 -15.72 54.03 -10.53
N GLY A 77 -16.27 53.42 -9.48
CA GLY A 77 -17.69 53.64 -9.12
C GLY A 77 -18.69 52.86 -10.01
N THR A 78 -19.64 53.54 -10.66
CA THR A 78 -20.68 52.89 -11.50
C THR A 78 -20.41 52.99 -13.01
N THR A 79 -19.38 53.72 -13.42
CA THR A 79 -19.03 53.98 -14.83
C THR A 79 -17.53 54.14 -15.02
N GLN A 80 -16.97 53.62 -16.13
CA GLN A 80 -15.56 53.85 -16.51
C GLN A 80 -15.46 54.55 -17.90
N PRO A 81 -14.38 55.29 -18.19
CA PRO A 81 -14.17 55.93 -19.49
C PRO A 81 -14.19 54.93 -20.67
N ALA A 82 -14.74 55.33 -21.81
CA ALA A 82 -14.91 54.49 -23.00
C ALA A 82 -13.59 53.94 -23.61
N ASP A 83 -12.45 54.56 -23.29
CA ASP A 83 -11.09 54.27 -23.75
C ASP A 83 -10.29 53.38 -22.78
N SER A 84 -10.88 52.99 -21.65
CA SER A 84 -10.32 51.99 -20.75
C SER A 84 -10.09 50.65 -21.48
N GLU A 85 -8.94 50.02 -21.27
CA GLU A 85 -8.65 48.69 -21.83
C GLU A 85 -9.66 47.64 -21.34
N ALA A 86 -10.10 46.77 -22.24
CA ALA A 86 -11.04 45.70 -21.95
C ALA A 86 -10.31 44.47 -21.40
N ASP A 87 -10.93 43.75 -20.46
CA ASP A 87 -10.43 42.44 -20.02
C ASP A 87 -10.87 41.35 -21.02
N LEU A 88 -12.02 41.54 -21.70
CA LEU A 88 -12.49 40.73 -22.83
C LEU A 88 -13.09 41.64 -23.93
N ASP A 89 -12.70 41.43 -25.19
CA ASP A 89 -13.26 42.12 -26.36
C ASP A 89 -14.12 41.16 -27.19
N LEU A 90 -15.43 41.33 -27.10
CA LEU A 90 -16.46 40.52 -27.78
C LEU A 90 -16.90 41.16 -29.10
N SER A 91 -16.12 42.11 -29.65
CA SER A 91 -16.48 42.83 -30.86
C SER A 91 -16.56 41.91 -32.07
N PHE A 92 -17.57 42.12 -32.92
CA PHE A 92 -17.87 41.26 -34.06
C PHE A 92 -18.24 42.09 -35.29
N GLU A 93 -18.03 41.54 -36.49
CA GLU A 93 -18.58 42.07 -37.74
C GLU A 93 -19.99 41.53 -37.98
N ALA A 94 -20.94 42.42 -38.23
CA ALA A 94 -22.33 42.05 -38.48
C ALA A 94 -22.53 41.64 -39.95
N ASP A 95 -22.91 40.39 -40.20
CA ASP A 95 -23.25 39.91 -41.55
C ASP A 95 -24.62 40.38 -42.05
N VAL A 96 -25.47 40.86 -41.14
CA VAL A 96 -26.75 41.50 -41.44
C VAL A 96 -26.97 42.75 -40.59
N ALA A 97 -27.60 43.79 -41.13
CA ALA A 97 -27.90 44.99 -40.36
C ALA A 97 -28.96 44.71 -39.28
N GLY A 98 -28.74 45.20 -38.06
CA GLY A 98 -29.67 44.92 -36.96
C GLY A 98 -29.26 45.51 -35.61
N THR A 99 -30.14 45.35 -34.62
CA THR A 99 -29.81 45.55 -33.22
C THR A 99 -29.58 44.19 -32.59
N TYR A 100 -28.35 43.95 -32.15
CA TYR A 100 -27.90 42.71 -31.55
C TYR A 100 -28.03 42.78 -30.04
N THR A 101 -28.54 41.71 -29.44
CA THR A 101 -28.51 41.46 -28.00
C THR A 101 -27.32 40.58 -27.68
N VAL A 102 -26.57 40.97 -26.66
CA VAL A 102 -25.44 40.20 -26.14
C VAL A 102 -25.90 39.48 -24.88
N TRP A 103 -25.91 38.16 -24.94
CA TRP A 103 -26.20 37.26 -23.84
C TRP A 103 -24.90 36.67 -23.30
N MET A 104 -24.84 36.53 -21.99
CA MET A 104 -23.73 35.91 -21.28
C MET A 104 -24.28 34.87 -20.30
N ARG A 105 -23.73 33.66 -20.36
CA ARG A 105 -23.89 32.63 -19.33
C ARG A 105 -22.71 32.76 -18.36
N ALA A 106 -22.99 32.83 -17.06
CA ALA A 106 -21.97 33.01 -16.03
C ALA A 106 -22.46 32.50 -14.67
N THR A 107 -21.53 32.19 -13.76
CA THR A 107 -21.81 32.04 -12.32
C THR A 107 -21.75 33.40 -11.62
N ALA A 108 -22.44 33.51 -10.48
CA ALA A 108 -22.43 34.68 -9.61
C ALA A 108 -22.76 34.26 -8.17
N THR A 109 -22.43 35.09 -7.17
CA THR A 109 -22.62 34.69 -5.75
C THR A 109 -24.09 34.70 -5.27
N GLN A 110 -24.86 35.73 -5.61
CA GLN A 110 -26.32 35.87 -5.38
C GLN A 110 -26.79 37.26 -5.87
N ASP A 111 -28.08 37.41 -6.20
CA ASP A 111 -28.69 38.71 -6.53
C ASP A 111 -28.54 39.72 -5.37
N GLY A 112 -27.82 40.83 -5.63
CA GLY A 112 -27.64 41.94 -4.68
C GLY A 112 -26.40 41.85 -3.78
N SER A 113 -25.57 40.82 -3.93
CA SER A 113 -24.34 40.61 -3.15
C SER A 113 -23.09 41.09 -3.90
N SER A 114 -21.95 41.17 -3.18
CA SER A 114 -20.65 41.37 -3.82
C SER A 114 -20.30 40.13 -4.65
N GLY A 115 -20.23 40.26 -5.98
CA GLY A 115 -19.93 39.14 -6.88
C GLY A 115 -20.97 38.90 -7.99
N ASN A 116 -21.74 39.92 -8.38
CA ASN A 116 -22.79 39.77 -9.41
C ASN A 116 -22.73 40.87 -10.48
N SER A 117 -21.55 41.43 -10.77
CA SER A 117 -21.46 42.53 -11.72
C SER A 117 -20.18 42.64 -12.52
N ILE A 118 -20.36 43.21 -13.71
CA ILE A 118 -19.32 43.54 -14.69
C ILE A 118 -19.45 45.00 -15.13
N TYR A 119 -18.42 45.51 -15.79
CA TYR A 119 -18.49 46.71 -16.60
C TYR A 119 -18.65 46.34 -18.07
N LEU A 120 -19.66 46.88 -18.75
CA LEU A 120 -19.89 46.66 -20.18
C LEU A 120 -19.89 47.98 -20.95
N SER A 121 -19.18 48.03 -22.08
CA SER A 121 -19.27 49.08 -23.09
C SER A 121 -19.79 48.50 -24.40
N THR A 122 -20.89 49.06 -24.91
CA THR A 122 -21.40 48.79 -26.27
C THR A 122 -21.19 50.00 -27.17
N GLY A 123 -20.65 49.80 -28.36
CA GLY A 123 -20.19 50.87 -29.26
C GLY A 123 -19.04 51.68 -28.66
N ASN A 124 -19.06 53.00 -28.92
CA ASN A 124 -18.07 53.96 -28.40
C ASN A 124 -18.52 54.63 -27.08
N ASN A 125 -19.41 53.99 -26.32
CA ASN A 125 -19.92 54.53 -25.07
C ASN A 125 -19.00 54.22 -23.88
N ASN A 126 -19.14 54.99 -22.80
CA ASN A 126 -18.51 54.68 -21.51
C ASN A 126 -19.00 53.31 -20.99
N TYR A 127 -18.15 52.62 -20.25
CA TYR A 127 -18.54 51.39 -19.57
C TYR A 127 -19.59 51.67 -18.51
N LYS A 128 -20.59 50.80 -18.42
CA LYS A 128 -21.63 50.84 -17.41
C LYS A 128 -21.60 49.57 -16.57
N TYR A 129 -21.91 49.73 -15.30
CA TYR A 129 -22.21 48.62 -14.41
C TYR A 129 -23.44 47.83 -14.90
N ILE A 130 -23.29 46.51 -15.04
CA ILE A 130 -24.36 45.57 -15.37
C ILE A 130 -24.38 44.46 -14.32
N GLN A 131 -25.57 44.13 -13.83
CA GLN A 131 -25.76 42.95 -12.99
C GLN A 131 -25.86 41.70 -13.85
N ILE A 132 -25.19 40.65 -13.41
CA ILE A 132 -25.17 39.33 -14.02
C ILE A 132 -25.83 38.33 -13.08
N LYS A 133 -26.48 37.34 -13.65
CA LYS A 133 -27.20 36.28 -12.93
C LYS A 133 -26.33 35.03 -12.86
N GLY A 134 -26.61 34.19 -11.88
CA GLY A 134 -25.95 32.92 -11.66
C GLY A 134 -25.91 32.59 -10.16
N ASP A 135 -25.62 31.33 -9.87
CA ASP A 135 -25.24 30.81 -8.56
C ASP A 135 -23.83 30.21 -8.67
N PRO A 136 -23.02 30.10 -7.60
CA PRO A 136 -21.72 29.44 -7.67
C PRO A 136 -21.80 28.00 -8.21
N SER A 137 -22.95 27.34 -8.07
CA SER A 137 -23.20 25.97 -8.53
C SER A 137 -24.07 25.88 -9.80
N ALA A 138 -24.56 26.99 -10.34
CA ALA A 138 -25.44 26.98 -11.51
C ALA A 138 -25.29 28.27 -12.33
N PRO A 139 -24.62 28.23 -13.50
CA PRO A 139 -24.55 29.36 -14.39
C PRO A 139 -25.93 29.77 -14.92
N ALA A 140 -26.12 31.05 -15.20
CA ALA A 140 -27.38 31.55 -15.74
C ALA A 140 -27.18 32.58 -16.87
N TRP A 141 -28.10 32.59 -17.81
CA TRP A 141 -28.11 33.55 -18.91
C TRP A 141 -28.56 34.95 -18.45
N THR A 142 -27.78 35.95 -18.84
CA THR A 142 -28.06 37.38 -18.65
C THR A 142 -27.93 38.12 -19.97
N ALA A 143 -28.95 38.87 -20.37
CA ALA A 143 -28.81 39.87 -21.43
C ALA A 143 -28.02 41.07 -20.89
N ILE A 144 -26.73 41.16 -21.24
CA ILE A 144 -25.82 42.15 -20.66
C ILE A 144 -25.88 43.50 -21.39
N GLY A 145 -26.28 43.53 -22.66
CA GLY A 145 -26.46 44.78 -23.40
C GLY A 145 -26.92 44.59 -24.84
N THR A 146 -27.11 45.70 -25.54
CA THR A 146 -27.44 45.72 -26.98
C THR A 146 -26.52 46.68 -27.75
N VAL A 147 -26.30 46.37 -29.03
CA VAL A 147 -25.53 47.19 -29.97
C VAL A 147 -26.18 47.16 -31.36
N THR A 148 -26.27 48.29 -32.03
CA THR A 148 -26.78 48.38 -33.41
C THR A 148 -25.60 48.48 -34.38
N ALA A 149 -25.64 47.71 -35.46
CA ALA A 149 -24.62 47.70 -36.50
C ALA A 149 -25.25 47.53 -37.89
N SER A 150 -24.61 48.12 -38.89
CA SER A 150 -24.90 47.90 -40.30
C SER A 150 -24.24 46.61 -40.79
N GLU A 151 -24.70 46.07 -41.91
CA GLU A 151 -24.04 44.93 -42.58
C GLU A 151 -22.59 45.31 -42.97
N GLY A 152 -21.64 44.45 -42.61
CA GLY A 152 -20.19 44.66 -42.75
C GLY A 152 -19.57 45.64 -41.73
N GLU A 153 -20.35 46.17 -40.78
CA GLU A 153 -19.84 47.05 -39.72
C GLU A 153 -19.37 46.23 -38.51
N THR A 154 -18.24 46.62 -37.92
CA THR A 154 -17.77 46.06 -36.64
C THR A 154 -18.55 46.68 -35.48
N ALA A 155 -19.39 45.89 -34.84
CA ALA A 155 -20.08 46.24 -33.61
C ALA A 155 -19.13 46.06 -32.41
N ARG A 156 -18.84 47.15 -31.67
CA ARG A 156 -17.95 47.07 -30.51
C ARG A 156 -18.68 46.60 -29.25
N VAL A 157 -18.18 45.56 -28.60
CA VAL A 157 -18.68 45.04 -27.32
C VAL A 157 -17.50 44.69 -26.43
N ARG A 158 -17.30 45.43 -25.34
CA ARG A 158 -16.10 45.31 -24.50
C ARG A 158 -16.49 45.13 -23.04
N LEU A 159 -15.92 44.13 -22.39
CA LEU A 159 -16.16 43.79 -21.00
C LEU A 159 -14.95 44.15 -20.15
N ARG A 160 -15.21 44.65 -18.94
CA ARG A 160 -14.21 44.73 -17.88
C ARG A 160 -14.73 44.08 -16.61
N ILE A 161 -13.80 43.48 -15.88
CA ILE A 161 -14.04 42.90 -14.58
C ILE A 161 -14.41 44.02 -13.61
N ARG A 162 -15.30 43.70 -12.68
CA ARG A 162 -15.65 44.59 -11.58
C ARG A 162 -15.65 43.90 -10.24
N GLN A 163 -16.17 42.68 -10.15
CA GLN A 163 -16.20 41.86 -8.95
C GLN A 163 -15.74 40.44 -9.29
N ASN A 164 -15.08 39.78 -8.34
CA ASN A 164 -14.46 38.47 -8.54
C ASN A 164 -15.14 37.33 -7.76
N TYR A 165 -15.91 37.64 -6.72
CA TYR A 165 -16.43 36.63 -5.80
C TYR A 165 -17.43 35.69 -6.51
N ASN A 166 -17.02 34.43 -6.73
CA ASN A 166 -17.72 33.38 -7.47
C ASN A 166 -18.24 33.81 -8.86
N VAL A 167 -17.41 34.53 -9.61
CA VAL A 167 -17.74 34.91 -10.99
C VAL A 167 -16.87 34.12 -11.95
N SER A 168 -17.52 33.32 -12.80
CA SER A 168 -16.91 32.67 -13.96
C SER A 168 -17.74 32.97 -15.21
N TYR A 169 -17.10 33.41 -16.29
CA TYR A 169 -17.73 33.62 -17.59
C TYR A 169 -17.65 32.33 -18.39
N ASP A 170 -18.78 31.86 -18.88
CA ASP A 170 -18.92 30.51 -19.43
C ASP A 170 -19.16 30.55 -20.94
N ARG A 171 -20.22 31.26 -21.39
CA ARG A 171 -20.57 31.30 -22.82
C ARG A 171 -21.20 32.62 -23.24
N PHE A 172 -21.05 32.98 -24.51
CA PHE A 172 -21.67 34.18 -25.08
C PHE A 172 -22.52 33.86 -26.31
N ILE A 173 -23.68 34.50 -26.40
CA ILE A 173 -24.51 34.50 -27.61
C ILE A 173 -24.79 35.94 -28.04
N ILE A 174 -24.61 36.22 -29.32
CA ILE A 174 -24.91 37.51 -29.93
C ILE A 174 -25.92 37.29 -31.04
N THR A 175 -27.09 37.92 -30.95
CA THR A 175 -28.14 37.74 -31.97
C THR A 175 -28.96 39.01 -32.23
N ASN A 176 -29.33 39.24 -33.49
CA ASN A 176 -30.27 40.29 -33.88
C ASN A 176 -31.75 39.89 -33.77
N ASP A 177 -32.05 38.65 -33.38
CA ASP A 177 -33.41 38.25 -33.03
C ASP A 177 -33.77 38.79 -31.64
N THR A 178 -34.47 39.91 -31.63
CA THR A 178 -34.91 40.58 -30.39
C THR A 178 -35.90 39.75 -29.54
N SER A 179 -36.43 38.64 -30.06
CA SER A 179 -37.30 37.73 -29.32
C SER A 179 -36.56 36.52 -28.74
N TYR A 180 -35.31 36.32 -29.13
CA TYR A 180 -34.50 35.18 -28.68
C TYR A 180 -34.10 35.30 -27.22
N VAL A 181 -34.32 34.23 -26.47
CA VAL A 181 -33.87 34.05 -25.09
C VAL A 181 -33.15 32.70 -25.04
N PRO A 182 -31.83 32.67 -24.75
CA PRO A 182 -31.09 31.42 -24.66
C PRO A 182 -31.71 30.46 -23.63
N ASN A 183 -31.67 29.18 -23.96
CA ASN A 183 -32.12 28.10 -23.08
C ASN A 183 -31.11 26.95 -23.16
N ASP A 184 -30.58 26.55 -22.00
CA ASP A 184 -29.60 25.48 -21.90
C ASP A 184 -30.06 24.18 -22.59
N SER A 185 -31.32 23.77 -22.40
CA SER A 185 -31.87 22.57 -23.04
C SER A 185 -31.95 22.66 -24.57
N GLU A 186 -32.24 23.84 -25.13
CA GLU A 186 -32.35 24.02 -26.58
C GLU A 186 -30.97 24.12 -27.24
N LEU A 187 -29.99 24.60 -26.48
CA LEU A 187 -28.59 24.69 -26.88
C LEU A 187 -27.81 23.38 -26.64
N GLY A 188 -28.43 22.35 -26.07
CA GLY A 188 -27.78 21.09 -25.72
C GLY A 188 -26.81 21.20 -24.55
N ILE A 189 -26.94 22.25 -23.73
CA ILE A 189 -26.16 22.50 -22.53
C ILE A 189 -26.82 21.73 -21.38
N GLY A 190 -26.30 20.54 -21.08
CA GLY A 190 -26.62 19.75 -19.88
C GLY A 190 -25.50 19.79 -18.85
N ARG A 191 -25.62 19.04 -17.75
CA ARG A 191 -24.44 18.66 -16.96
C ARG A 191 -23.48 17.98 -17.94
N TYR A 192 -22.23 18.45 -18.01
CA TYR A 192 -21.25 17.83 -18.88
C TYR A 192 -20.98 16.42 -18.35
N GLU A 193 -21.58 15.41 -19.01
CA GLU A 193 -21.22 14.02 -18.75
C GLU A 193 -19.78 13.83 -19.21
N LYS A 194 -18.96 13.23 -18.36
CA LYS A 194 -17.56 12.90 -18.61
C LYS A 194 -17.43 11.41 -18.98
N PRO A 195 -17.80 10.98 -20.21
CA PRO A 195 -17.55 9.61 -20.64
C PRO A 195 -16.05 9.41 -20.85
N PHE A 196 -15.57 8.23 -20.46
CA PHE A 196 -14.20 7.78 -20.61
C PHE A 196 -14.22 6.34 -21.12
N HIS A 197 -14.45 6.17 -22.43
CA HIS A 197 -14.49 4.86 -23.08
C HIS A 197 -13.23 4.63 -23.91
N VAL A 198 -12.32 3.76 -23.44
CA VAL A 198 -11.02 3.52 -24.07
C VAL A 198 -10.77 2.03 -24.32
N LEU A 199 -10.32 1.71 -25.54
CA LEU A 199 -9.80 0.40 -25.91
C LEU A 199 -8.29 0.46 -26.13
N ALA A 200 -7.53 -0.31 -25.37
CA ALA A 200 -6.12 -0.54 -25.63
C ALA A 200 -5.91 -1.80 -26.48
N ILE A 201 -5.16 -1.68 -27.56
CA ILE A 201 -4.68 -2.82 -28.36
C ILE A 201 -3.17 -2.89 -28.18
N GLY A 202 -2.71 -3.92 -27.45
CA GLY A 202 -1.30 -3.97 -27.06
C GLY A 202 -0.91 -5.27 -26.37
N ASN A 203 -0.10 -5.10 -25.31
CA ASN A 203 0.64 -6.16 -24.65
C ASN A 203 0.80 -5.84 -23.15
N SER A 204 1.83 -6.37 -22.48
CA SER A 204 2.02 -6.15 -21.04
C SER A 204 2.20 -4.68 -20.65
N PHE A 205 2.62 -3.81 -21.58
CA PHE A 205 2.75 -2.38 -21.31
C PHE A 205 1.40 -1.65 -21.36
N SER A 206 0.48 -2.06 -22.23
CA SER A 206 -0.91 -1.56 -22.16
C SER A 206 -1.60 -2.10 -20.91
N GLN A 207 -1.34 -3.35 -20.54
CA GLN A 207 -1.83 -3.92 -19.28
C GLN A 207 -1.37 -3.13 -18.05
N ASP A 208 -0.08 -2.77 -17.97
CA ASP A 208 0.45 -1.93 -16.90
C ASP A 208 -0.25 -0.55 -16.86
N SER A 209 -0.56 0.02 -18.03
CA SER A 209 -1.13 1.37 -18.12
C SER A 209 -2.61 1.43 -17.75
N VAL A 210 -3.37 0.36 -17.97
CA VAL A 210 -4.79 0.27 -17.63
C VAL A 210 -5.04 -0.23 -16.20
N GLU A 211 -3.98 -0.48 -15.40
CA GLU A 211 -4.10 -1.10 -14.09
C GLU A 211 -4.94 -0.27 -13.10
N HIS A 212 -4.73 1.04 -13.06
CA HIS A 212 -5.44 1.95 -12.16
C HIS A 212 -6.33 2.94 -12.91
N LEU A 213 -6.53 2.71 -14.21
CA LEU A 213 -7.15 3.68 -15.10
C LEU A 213 -8.62 3.94 -14.78
N TYR A 214 -9.33 2.94 -14.22
CA TYR A 214 -10.71 3.13 -13.78
C TYR A 214 -10.77 4.12 -12.61
N ASP A 215 -10.01 3.83 -11.55
CA ASP A 215 -10.00 4.61 -10.31
C ASP A 215 -9.54 6.06 -10.57
N VAL A 216 -8.49 6.22 -11.40
CA VAL A 216 -8.01 7.56 -11.79
C VAL A 216 -9.06 8.33 -12.60
N ALA A 217 -9.77 7.67 -13.52
CA ALA A 217 -10.83 8.32 -14.29
C ALA A 217 -12.01 8.71 -13.39
N GLU A 218 -12.37 7.85 -12.43
CA GLU A 218 -13.41 8.11 -11.42
C GLU A 218 -13.03 9.30 -10.53
N ASP A 219 -11.81 9.34 -10.00
CA ASP A 219 -11.28 10.45 -9.19
C ASP A 219 -11.27 11.77 -9.97
N CYS A 220 -11.00 11.73 -11.28
CA CYS A 220 -11.07 12.91 -12.15
C CYS A 220 -12.51 13.28 -12.55
N GLY A 221 -13.50 12.56 -12.02
CA GLY A 221 -14.93 12.84 -12.11
C GLY A 221 -15.61 12.27 -13.35
N ALA A 222 -15.12 11.17 -13.94
CA ALA A 222 -15.81 10.51 -15.04
C ALA A 222 -17.19 9.99 -14.63
N ASP A 223 -18.23 10.29 -15.42
CA ASP A 223 -19.60 9.83 -15.16
C ASP A 223 -19.88 8.44 -15.77
N SER A 224 -19.09 8.04 -16.77
CA SER A 224 -19.20 6.74 -17.43
C SER A 224 -17.82 6.24 -17.84
N ILE A 225 -17.38 5.11 -17.30
CA ILE A 225 -16.04 4.57 -17.53
C ILE A 225 -16.15 3.18 -18.15
N ILE A 226 -15.51 2.98 -19.29
CA ILE A 226 -15.40 1.68 -19.96
C ILE A 226 -13.96 1.53 -20.45
N ILE A 227 -13.25 0.53 -19.93
CA ILE A 227 -11.86 0.26 -20.30
C ILE A 227 -11.76 -1.14 -20.87
N GLY A 228 -11.41 -1.26 -22.14
CA GLY A 228 -11.04 -2.51 -22.80
C GLY A 228 -9.52 -2.60 -22.97
N ASN A 229 -8.95 -3.79 -22.80
CA ASN A 229 -7.55 -4.06 -23.15
C ASN A 229 -7.47 -5.41 -23.88
N ALA A 230 -7.24 -5.34 -25.19
CA ALA A 230 -6.98 -6.48 -26.06
C ALA A 230 -5.48 -6.80 -26.00
N PHE A 231 -5.13 -7.75 -25.13
CA PHE A 231 -3.76 -8.07 -24.76
C PHE A 231 -3.24 -9.32 -25.49
N ILE A 232 -2.01 -9.23 -25.99
CA ILE A 232 -1.16 -10.37 -26.35
C ILE A 232 0.25 -10.11 -25.81
N SER A 233 0.81 -11.05 -25.05
CA SER A 233 2.15 -10.90 -24.47
C SER A 233 3.23 -10.63 -25.54
N GLY A 234 3.98 -9.54 -25.39
CA GLY A 234 5.06 -9.14 -26.30
C GLY A 234 4.63 -8.83 -27.73
N ALA A 235 3.35 -8.61 -28.01
CA ALA A 235 2.89 -8.38 -29.38
C ALA A 235 3.41 -7.06 -29.95
N SER A 236 3.87 -7.16 -31.21
CA SER A 236 4.30 -6.06 -32.05
C SER A 236 3.18 -5.60 -32.99
N ILE A 237 3.35 -4.43 -33.62
CA ILE A 237 2.42 -3.92 -34.63
C ILE A 237 2.18 -4.95 -35.76
N SER A 238 3.25 -5.58 -36.27
CA SER A 238 3.13 -6.59 -37.33
C SER A 238 2.32 -7.81 -36.87
N GLN A 239 2.42 -8.20 -35.59
CA GLN A 239 1.59 -9.28 -35.04
C GLN A 239 0.12 -8.87 -34.95
N HIS A 240 -0.17 -7.65 -34.51
CA HIS A 240 -1.54 -7.12 -34.47
C HIS A 240 -2.17 -7.06 -35.86
N TRP A 241 -1.43 -6.57 -36.86
CA TRP A 241 -1.89 -6.57 -38.26
C TRP A 241 -2.11 -7.99 -38.80
N ALA A 242 -1.18 -8.92 -38.56
CA ALA A 242 -1.34 -10.31 -39.00
C ALA A 242 -2.62 -10.93 -38.44
N ASN A 243 -2.92 -10.69 -37.16
CA ASN A 243 -4.15 -11.16 -36.51
C ASN A 243 -5.41 -10.47 -37.07
N ALA A 244 -5.34 -9.16 -37.36
CA ALA A 244 -6.44 -8.42 -37.98
C ALA A 244 -6.75 -8.94 -39.39
N GLN A 245 -5.72 -9.22 -40.18
CA GLN A 245 -5.84 -9.74 -41.54
C GLN A 245 -6.41 -11.17 -41.56
N SER A 246 -5.96 -12.04 -40.66
CA SER A 246 -6.41 -13.43 -40.62
C SER A 246 -7.74 -13.63 -39.87
N GLY A 247 -8.13 -12.66 -39.03
CA GLY A 247 -9.27 -12.79 -38.12
C GLY A 247 -8.98 -13.74 -36.95
N GLU A 248 -7.72 -13.89 -36.55
CA GLU A 248 -7.30 -14.82 -35.49
C GLU A 248 -7.84 -14.39 -34.11
N ALA A 249 -8.34 -15.37 -33.37
CA ALA A 249 -8.87 -15.22 -32.01
C ALA A 249 -7.73 -15.32 -30.97
N ALA A 250 -6.76 -14.41 -31.06
CA ALA A 250 -5.50 -14.50 -30.32
C ALA A 250 -5.45 -13.71 -29.01
N TYR A 251 -6.43 -12.85 -28.72
CA TYR A 251 -6.34 -11.87 -27.63
C TYR A 251 -6.97 -12.39 -26.34
N THR A 252 -6.31 -12.14 -25.22
CA THR A 252 -6.95 -12.11 -23.90
C THR A 252 -7.51 -10.70 -23.71
N TYR A 253 -8.84 -10.58 -23.65
CA TYR A 253 -9.52 -9.29 -23.56
C TYR A 253 -10.01 -9.04 -22.15
N THR A 254 -9.50 -8.00 -21.49
CA THR A 254 -10.01 -7.55 -20.19
C THR A 254 -10.89 -6.32 -20.37
N LYS A 255 -12.08 -6.33 -19.75
CA LYS A 255 -13.02 -5.20 -19.73
C LYS A 255 -13.31 -4.76 -18.31
N ASN A 256 -13.29 -3.45 -18.05
CA ASN A 256 -13.65 -2.86 -16.77
C ASN A 256 -14.71 -1.78 -16.97
N THR A 257 -15.87 -1.95 -16.35
CA THR A 257 -16.99 -0.97 -16.38
C THR A 257 -17.48 -0.58 -14.99
N THR A 258 -17.01 -1.24 -13.94
CA THR A 258 -17.50 -1.07 -12.56
C THR A 258 -16.38 -1.04 -11.51
N GLY A 259 -15.14 -0.80 -11.93
CA GLY A 259 -13.94 -0.95 -11.08
C GLY A 259 -13.41 -2.38 -10.99
N THR A 260 -14.14 -3.38 -11.50
CA THR A 260 -13.70 -4.79 -11.51
C THR A 260 -13.48 -5.28 -12.95
N ARG A 261 -12.32 -5.89 -13.21
CA ARG A 261 -12.01 -6.48 -14.53
C ARG A 261 -12.71 -7.81 -14.76
N VAL A 262 -13.28 -7.97 -15.95
CA VAL A 262 -13.76 -9.24 -16.49
C VAL A 262 -12.86 -9.65 -17.65
N THR A 263 -12.41 -10.91 -17.66
CA THR A 263 -11.50 -11.45 -18.69
C THR A 263 -12.23 -12.38 -19.64
N THR A 264 -11.98 -12.21 -20.95
CA THR A 264 -12.50 -13.06 -22.02
C THR A 264 -11.34 -13.55 -22.88
N GLU A 265 -11.14 -14.86 -22.94
CA GLU A 265 -10.09 -15.49 -23.76
C GLU A 265 -10.53 -15.68 -25.21
N ASN A 266 -9.55 -15.79 -26.11
CA ASN A 266 -9.75 -16.04 -27.54
C ASN A 266 -10.62 -14.96 -28.21
N MET A 267 -10.40 -13.69 -27.87
CA MET A 267 -11.04 -12.56 -28.52
C MET A 267 -10.33 -12.26 -29.85
N THR A 268 -11.08 -11.79 -30.85
CA THR A 268 -10.49 -11.23 -32.08
C THR A 268 -10.38 -9.71 -31.95
N ILE A 269 -9.42 -9.08 -32.64
CA ILE A 269 -9.33 -7.60 -32.67
C ILE A 269 -10.62 -6.97 -33.19
N LYS A 270 -11.26 -7.60 -34.19
CA LYS A 270 -12.56 -7.17 -34.72
C LYS A 270 -13.64 -7.14 -33.62
N ALA A 271 -13.76 -8.21 -32.85
CA ALA A 271 -14.74 -8.29 -31.78
C ALA A 271 -14.48 -7.24 -30.69
N ALA A 272 -13.22 -6.92 -30.38
CA ALA A 272 -12.89 -5.88 -29.40
C ALA A 272 -13.26 -4.48 -29.92
N LEU A 273 -13.02 -4.22 -31.21
CA LEU A 273 -13.41 -2.97 -31.88
C LEU A 273 -14.94 -2.78 -31.96
N GLU A 274 -15.69 -3.88 -32.13
CA GLU A 274 -17.16 -3.89 -32.20
C GLU A 274 -17.83 -3.97 -30.81
N ASP A 275 -17.07 -4.15 -29.72
CA ASP A 275 -17.59 -4.38 -28.36
C ASP A 275 -18.32 -3.15 -27.79
N GLU A 276 -17.81 -1.95 -28.05
CA GLU A 276 -18.35 -0.68 -27.55
C GLU A 276 -18.17 0.45 -28.57
N ALA A 277 -18.92 1.54 -28.37
CA ALA A 277 -18.70 2.79 -29.08
C ALA A 277 -17.52 3.55 -28.42
N TRP A 278 -16.29 3.10 -28.69
CA TRP A 278 -15.08 3.66 -28.09
C TRP A 278 -14.87 5.15 -28.43
N ASP A 279 -14.56 5.97 -27.42
CA ASP A 279 -14.10 7.35 -27.62
C ASP A 279 -12.63 7.37 -28.07
N TYR A 280 -11.83 6.48 -27.49
CA TYR A 280 -10.39 6.37 -27.73
C TYR A 280 -10.00 4.92 -28.03
N ILE A 281 -9.18 4.73 -29.06
CA ILE A 281 -8.54 3.44 -29.34
C ILE A 281 -7.04 3.68 -29.34
N THR A 282 -6.30 3.01 -28.46
CA THR A 282 -4.85 3.16 -28.37
C THR A 282 -4.12 2.00 -29.02
N ILE A 283 -3.08 2.29 -29.78
CA ILE A 283 -2.10 1.31 -30.27
C ILE A 283 -0.69 1.67 -29.83
N GLN A 284 0.19 0.69 -29.80
CA GLN A 284 1.60 0.84 -29.43
C GLN A 284 2.49 -0.19 -30.14
N GLN A 285 3.80 0.03 -30.08
CA GLN A 285 4.79 -0.98 -30.43
C GLN A 285 5.11 -1.90 -29.23
N ASP A 286 5.72 -3.05 -29.50
CA ASP A 286 6.42 -3.81 -28.47
C ASP A 286 7.63 -3.04 -27.91
N SER A 287 8.06 -3.37 -26.69
CA SER A 287 9.13 -2.63 -26.03
C SER A 287 10.49 -2.80 -26.70
N LEU A 288 10.75 -3.91 -27.39
CA LEU A 288 12.02 -4.17 -28.09
C LEU A 288 12.16 -3.27 -29.33
N GLY A 289 11.07 -3.09 -30.06
CA GLY A 289 10.97 -2.27 -31.27
C GLY A 289 10.62 -0.80 -31.02
N SER A 290 10.24 -0.42 -29.79
CA SER A 290 9.74 0.93 -29.47
C SER A 290 10.70 2.08 -29.80
N GLY A 291 12.01 1.85 -29.71
CA GLY A 291 13.06 2.80 -30.12
C GLY A 291 13.64 2.55 -31.51
N GLN A 292 13.03 1.68 -32.32
CA GLN A 292 13.56 1.26 -33.63
C GLN A 292 12.60 1.68 -34.76
N PRO A 293 12.84 2.81 -35.45
CA PRO A 293 11.94 3.36 -36.48
C PRO A 293 11.58 2.38 -37.60
N ASP A 294 12.49 1.46 -37.97
CA ASP A 294 12.27 0.47 -39.04
C ASP A 294 11.20 -0.57 -38.68
N THR A 295 10.87 -0.74 -37.40
CA THR A 295 9.80 -1.65 -36.95
C THR A 295 8.39 -1.08 -37.15
N TYR A 296 8.29 0.23 -37.42
CA TYR A 296 7.06 0.97 -37.74
C TYR A 296 6.81 0.90 -39.26
N ASN A 297 6.71 -0.33 -39.76
CA ASN A 297 6.63 -0.63 -41.19
C ASN A 297 5.20 -0.48 -41.75
N ASP A 298 4.98 -0.87 -43.01
CA ASP A 298 3.68 -0.79 -43.70
C ASP A 298 2.51 -1.47 -42.96
N ASP A 299 2.79 -2.41 -42.04
CA ASP A 299 1.75 -3.05 -41.23
C ASP A 299 1.09 -2.08 -40.25
N LEU A 300 1.82 -1.05 -39.78
CA LEU A 300 1.25 0.03 -38.97
C LEU A 300 0.14 0.75 -39.74
N LEU A 301 0.43 1.17 -40.98
CA LEU A 301 -0.54 1.89 -41.82
C LEU A 301 -1.78 1.04 -42.12
N LYS A 302 -1.61 -0.26 -42.34
CA LYS A 302 -2.72 -1.19 -42.57
C LYS A 302 -3.57 -1.40 -41.31
N LEU A 303 -2.93 -1.47 -40.14
CA LEU A 303 -3.64 -1.57 -38.87
C LEU A 303 -4.43 -0.30 -38.56
N ILE A 304 -3.85 0.88 -38.82
CA ILE A 304 -4.54 2.17 -38.71
C ILE A 304 -5.76 2.22 -39.61
N ASP A 305 -5.61 1.90 -40.91
CA ASP A 305 -6.71 1.88 -41.88
C ASP A 305 -7.84 0.91 -41.46
N TYR A 306 -7.46 -0.27 -40.94
CA TYR A 306 -8.40 -1.25 -40.41
C TYR A 306 -9.21 -0.73 -39.24
N ILE A 307 -8.56 -0.09 -38.25
CA ILE A 307 -9.21 0.47 -37.07
C ILE A 307 -10.13 1.64 -37.47
N LYS A 308 -9.64 2.59 -38.27
CA LYS A 308 -10.44 3.76 -38.69
C LYS A 308 -11.61 3.39 -39.58
N THR A 309 -11.49 2.34 -40.37
CA THR A 309 -12.62 1.81 -41.15
C THR A 309 -13.71 1.22 -40.25
N SER A 310 -13.32 0.57 -39.15
CA SER A 310 -14.24 -0.06 -38.19
C SER A 310 -14.88 0.96 -37.24
N ASN A 311 -14.08 1.91 -36.72
CA ASN A 311 -14.45 2.87 -35.70
C ASN A 311 -14.08 4.29 -36.16
N PRO A 312 -14.77 4.85 -37.17
CA PRO A 312 -14.42 6.13 -37.77
C PRO A 312 -14.63 7.34 -36.85
N ASP A 313 -15.43 7.18 -35.79
CA ASP A 313 -15.74 8.24 -34.82
C ASP A 313 -14.81 8.22 -33.59
N ALA A 314 -14.06 7.13 -33.38
CA ALA A 314 -13.12 7.00 -32.27
C ALA A 314 -11.82 7.74 -32.58
N LYS A 315 -11.24 8.43 -31.59
CA LYS A 315 -9.90 9.00 -31.70
C LYS A 315 -8.88 7.87 -31.66
N LEU A 316 -8.02 7.80 -32.68
CA LEU A 316 -6.92 6.84 -32.72
C LEU A 316 -5.70 7.46 -32.04
N VAL A 317 -5.18 6.78 -31.03
CA VAL A 317 -4.19 7.33 -30.11
C VAL A 317 -2.93 6.46 -30.10
N TRP A 318 -1.77 7.10 -30.10
CA TRP A 318 -0.50 6.39 -29.92
C TRP A 318 -0.07 6.39 -28.45
N HIS A 319 0.15 5.20 -27.88
CA HIS A 319 0.73 5.08 -26.53
C HIS A 319 2.26 5.02 -26.63
N MET A 320 2.93 6.13 -26.27
CA MET A 320 4.39 6.22 -26.23
C MET A 320 4.91 5.65 -24.90
N THR A 321 5.47 4.45 -24.97
CA THR A 321 5.96 3.67 -23.82
C THR A 321 7.27 4.22 -23.24
N TRP A 322 7.75 3.60 -22.16
CA TRP A 322 8.91 4.04 -21.37
C TRP A 322 10.20 3.28 -21.70
N ALA A 323 11.33 3.92 -21.37
CA ALA A 323 12.64 3.28 -21.34
C ALA A 323 12.77 2.35 -20.12
N TYR A 324 13.61 1.32 -20.26
CA TYR A 324 13.89 0.37 -19.20
C TYR A 324 14.63 1.01 -18.03
N GLN A 325 14.65 0.33 -16.88
CA GLN A 325 15.43 0.77 -15.73
C GLN A 325 16.92 0.81 -16.08
N SER A 326 17.67 1.74 -15.48
CA SER A 326 19.09 1.96 -15.78
C SER A 326 19.98 0.76 -15.49
N ASP A 327 19.56 -0.15 -14.61
CA ASP A 327 20.23 -1.40 -14.25
C ASP A 327 19.60 -2.64 -14.92
N SER A 328 18.69 -2.45 -15.89
CA SER A 328 18.01 -3.55 -16.57
C SER A 328 19.00 -4.51 -17.23
N THR A 329 18.88 -5.80 -16.92
CA THR A 329 19.72 -6.85 -17.51
C THR A 329 19.16 -7.41 -18.81
N HIS A 330 18.09 -6.81 -19.33
CA HIS A 330 17.39 -7.29 -20.52
C HIS A 330 18.31 -7.20 -21.77
N GLY A 331 18.50 -8.31 -22.48
CA GLY A 331 19.49 -8.40 -23.57
C GLY A 331 19.39 -7.31 -24.64
N VAL A 332 18.18 -6.98 -25.12
CA VAL A 332 17.98 -5.89 -26.08
C VAL A 332 18.43 -4.52 -25.54
N PHE A 333 18.26 -4.27 -24.24
CA PHE A 333 18.70 -3.03 -23.62
C PHE A 333 20.22 -2.89 -23.61
N LEU A 334 20.91 -3.98 -23.29
CA LEU A 334 22.37 -4.04 -23.32
C LEU A 334 22.93 -4.00 -24.76
N ASP A 335 22.29 -4.71 -25.69
CA ASP A 335 22.82 -4.90 -27.05
C ASP A 335 22.55 -3.72 -27.98
N TYR A 336 21.37 -3.09 -27.89
CA TYR A 336 20.94 -2.02 -28.80
C TYR A 336 21.06 -0.61 -28.22
N TYR A 337 20.86 -0.48 -26.91
CA TYR A 337 20.89 0.81 -26.21
C TYR A 337 22.06 0.92 -25.24
N HIS A 338 23.04 0.01 -25.33
CA HIS A 338 24.28 0.00 -24.55
C HIS A 338 24.10 0.03 -23.03
N GLY A 339 22.93 -0.42 -22.54
CA GLY A 339 22.56 -0.31 -21.12
C GLY A 339 22.28 1.12 -20.66
N ASP A 340 22.02 2.07 -21.57
CA ASP A 340 21.75 3.47 -21.27
C ASP A 340 20.25 3.79 -21.38
N GLN A 341 19.65 4.15 -20.24
CA GLN A 341 18.23 4.48 -20.15
C GLN A 341 17.85 5.68 -21.01
N MET A 342 18.70 6.71 -21.05
CA MET A 342 18.42 7.93 -21.81
C MET A 342 18.61 7.70 -23.31
N GLU A 343 19.53 6.83 -23.72
CA GLU A 343 19.65 6.38 -25.12
C GLU A 343 18.37 5.68 -25.58
N MET A 344 17.82 4.77 -24.76
CA MET A 344 16.56 4.10 -25.07
C MET A 344 15.39 5.09 -25.09
N TYR A 345 15.28 5.99 -24.09
CA TYR A 345 14.23 7.01 -24.04
C TYR A 345 14.25 7.92 -25.29
N ASN A 346 15.42 8.45 -25.63
CA ASN A 346 15.58 9.32 -26.80
C ASN A 346 15.25 8.56 -28.09
N SER A 347 15.66 7.29 -28.19
CA SER A 347 15.34 6.45 -29.35
C SER A 347 13.84 6.22 -29.52
N ILE A 348 13.11 6.01 -28.41
CA ILE A 348 11.64 5.91 -28.41
C ILE A 348 11.01 7.23 -28.88
N VAL A 349 11.45 8.35 -28.32
CA VAL A 349 10.97 9.69 -28.71
C VAL A 349 11.23 9.95 -30.19
N ASP A 350 12.44 9.68 -30.69
CA ASP A 350 12.82 9.88 -32.09
C ASP A 350 11.98 9.00 -33.03
N ALA A 351 11.75 7.73 -32.67
CA ALA A 351 10.90 6.83 -33.46
C ALA A 351 9.45 7.35 -33.54
N VAL A 352 8.89 7.83 -32.42
CA VAL A 352 7.54 8.43 -32.41
C VAL A 352 7.51 9.72 -33.22
N GLN A 353 8.50 10.60 -33.09
CA GLN A 353 8.58 11.85 -33.85
C GLN A 353 8.75 11.60 -35.36
N GLU A 354 9.48 10.57 -35.76
CA GLU A 354 9.70 10.24 -37.17
C GLU A 354 8.48 9.54 -37.79
N LYS A 355 7.84 8.62 -37.06
CA LYS A 355 6.87 7.68 -37.66
C LYS A 355 5.42 7.95 -37.29
N ILE A 356 5.16 8.53 -36.12
CA ILE A 356 3.81 8.72 -35.57
C ILE A 356 3.36 10.17 -35.71
N VAL A 357 4.17 11.14 -35.28
CA VAL A 357 3.82 12.57 -35.33
C VAL A 357 3.43 13.05 -36.74
N PRO A 358 4.08 12.61 -37.84
CA PRO A 358 3.70 13.03 -39.19
C PRO A 358 2.44 12.33 -39.72
N ASN A 359 1.88 11.36 -39.00
CA ASN A 359 0.72 10.60 -39.44
C ASN A 359 -0.58 11.29 -39.01
N GLU A 360 -1.25 11.93 -39.96
CA GLU A 360 -2.50 12.67 -39.75
C GLU A 360 -3.69 11.80 -39.27
N ASP A 361 -3.56 10.47 -39.34
CA ASP A 361 -4.57 9.55 -38.84
C ASP A 361 -4.49 9.27 -37.34
N ILE A 362 -3.40 9.66 -36.68
CA ILE A 362 -3.23 9.57 -35.22
C ILE A 362 -3.63 10.91 -34.60
N ASP A 363 -4.67 10.90 -33.78
CA ASP A 363 -5.26 12.10 -33.20
C ASP A 363 -4.48 12.62 -31.99
N LEU A 364 -3.92 11.71 -31.17
CA LEU A 364 -3.25 12.03 -29.90
C LEU A 364 -2.06 11.11 -29.62
N ILE A 365 -1.15 11.57 -28.76
CA ILE A 365 -0.06 10.77 -28.19
C ILE A 365 -0.21 10.79 -26.67
N ILE A 366 -0.13 9.61 -26.03
CA ILE A 366 -0.02 9.48 -24.58
C ILE A 366 1.47 9.37 -24.22
N PRO A 367 2.08 10.38 -23.58
CA PRO A 367 3.52 10.43 -23.36
C PRO A 367 3.95 9.71 -22.07
N THR A 368 3.50 8.47 -21.87
CA THR A 368 3.81 7.69 -20.64
C THR A 368 5.31 7.55 -20.42
N GLY A 369 6.10 7.34 -21.49
CA GLY A 369 7.55 7.29 -21.40
C GLY A 369 8.18 8.54 -20.81
N THR A 370 7.68 9.72 -21.19
CA THR A 370 8.16 10.99 -20.65
C THR A 370 7.67 11.22 -19.23
N ALA A 371 6.45 10.82 -18.88
CA ALA A 371 5.96 10.91 -17.50
C ALA A 371 6.80 10.06 -16.53
N ILE A 372 7.10 8.82 -16.90
CA ILE A 372 8.00 7.94 -16.15
C ILE A 372 9.41 8.57 -16.05
N GLN A 373 9.95 9.11 -17.15
CA GLN A 373 11.26 9.74 -17.13
C GLN A 373 11.29 11.02 -16.28
N ASN A 374 10.20 11.79 -16.23
CA ASN A 374 10.08 12.96 -15.36
C ASN A 374 10.08 12.54 -13.88
N VAL A 375 9.31 11.52 -13.49
CA VAL A 375 9.30 11.03 -12.09
C VAL A 375 10.69 10.51 -11.66
N ARG A 376 11.42 9.84 -12.55
CA ARG A 376 12.80 9.38 -12.29
C ARG A 376 13.77 10.49 -11.91
N THR A 377 13.47 11.74 -12.26
CA THR A 377 14.30 12.91 -11.88
C THR A 377 14.00 13.47 -10.48
N SER A 378 12.94 12.98 -9.83
CA SER A 378 12.60 13.33 -8.45
C SER A 378 13.36 12.47 -7.43
N TYR A 379 13.15 12.72 -6.14
CA TYR A 379 13.70 11.87 -5.08
C TYR A 379 13.14 10.43 -5.06
N ILE A 380 12.05 10.14 -5.81
CA ILE A 380 11.56 8.77 -6.01
C ILE A 380 12.59 7.92 -6.78
N GLY A 381 13.35 8.55 -7.69
CA GLY A 381 14.41 7.90 -8.44
C GLY A 381 13.94 6.83 -9.42
N ASP A 382 14.88 5.97 -9.85
CA ASP A 382 14.68 4.95 -10.87
C ASP A 382 14.17 3.61 -10.31
N THR A 383 13.03 3.67 -9.61
CA THR A 383 12.41 2.55 -8.87
C THR A 383 11.06 2.14 -9.47
N LEU A 384 10.76 2.63 -10.68
CA LEU A 384 9.42 2.57 -11.28
C LEU A 384 9.14 1.27 -12.04
N THR A 385 10.03 0.28 -11.97
CA THR A 385 9.88 -1.02 -12.63
C THR A 385 9.95 -2.17 -11.63
N ARG A 386 9.27 -3.28 -11.92
CA ARG A 386 9.28 -4.49 -11.06
C ARG A 386 10.33 -5.53 -11.47
N ASP A 387 10.80 -5.46 -12.70
CA ASP A 387 11.68 -6.45 -13.31
C ASP A 387 12.68 -5.81 -14.30
N GLY A 388 12.94 -4.51 -14.14
CA GLY A 388 13.83 -3.73 -14.99
C GLY A 388 13.18 -3.21 -16.27
N PHE A 389 11.92 -3.55 -16.58
CA PHE A 389 11.25 -3.02 -17.79
C PHE A 389 9.73 -2.89 -17.68
N HIS A 390 9.02 -3.79 -17.01
CA HIS A 390 7.60 -3.58 -16.71
C HIS A 390 7.44 -2.68 -15.48
N LEU A 391 6.38 -1.87 -15.45
CA LEU A 391 6.18 -0.91 -14.37
C LEU A 391 5.98 -1.60 -13.02
N SER A 392 6.39 -0.94 -11.94
CA SER A 392 6.16 -1.45 -10.58
C SER A 392 4.67 -1.69 -10.34
N TRP A 393 4.33 -2.68 -9.51
CA TRP A 393 2.94 -3.16 -9.34
C TRP A 393 1.96 -2.06 -8.94
N TYR A 394 2.45 -0.99 -8.31
CA TYR A 394 1.65 0.10 -7.79
C TYR A 394 2.05 1.44 -8.42
N LEU A 395 3.17 2.04 -7.98
CA LEU A 395 3.54 3.41 -8.34
C LEU A 395 3.70 3.64 -9.85
N GLY A 396 4.50 2.81 -10.54
CA GLY A 396 4.75 2.98 -11.98
C GLY A 396 3.46 2.86 -12.80
N ARG A 397 2.67 1.82 -12.52
CA ARG A 397 1.36 1.59 -13.17
C ARG A 397 0.38 2.74 -12.91
N TYR A 398 0.36 3.28 -11.69
CA TYR A 398 -0.50 4.41 -11.35
C TYR A 398 -0.09 5.68 -12.11
N ILE A 399 1.21 5.99 -12.22
CA ILE A 399 1.71 7.10 -13.03
C ILE A 399 1.26 6.96 -14.50
N ALA A 400 1.32 5.74 -15.05
CA ALA A 400 0.86 5.48 -16.40
C ALA A 400 -0.65 5.74 -16.56
N SER A 401 -1.49 5.26 -15.62
CA SER A 401 -2.93 5.54 -15.62
C SER A 401 -3.26 7.03 -15.50
N VAL A 402 -2.56 7.78 -14.63
CA VAL A 402 -2.70 9.25 -14.51
C VAL A 402 -2.32 9.95 -15.81
N THR A 403 -1.25 9.50 -16.47
CA THR A 403 -0.82 10.03 -17.78
C THR A 403 -1.89 9.79 -18.85
N TRP A 404 -2.50 8.61 -18.88
CA TRP A 404 -3.57 8.28 -19.82
C TRP A 404 -4.79 9.19 -19.65
N VAL A 405 -5.30 9.35 -18.43
CA VAL A 405 -6.45 10.23 -18.18
C VAL A 405 -6.12 11.66 -18.61
N LYS A 406 -4.97 12.20 -18.19
CA LYS A 406 -4.58 13.57 -18.54
C LYS A 406 -4.43 13.77 -20.05
N ALA A 407 -3.74 12.87 -20.74
CA ALA A 407 -3.45 13.00 -22.17
C ALA A 407 -4.70 12.83 -23.05
N LEU A 408 -5.60 11.90 -22.69
CA LEU A 408 -6.80 11.63 -23.48
C LEU A 408 -7.86 12.73 -23.31
N THR A 409 -8.01 13.27 -22.09
CA THR A 409 -9.14 14.13 -21.73
C THR A 409 -8.78 15.60 -21.55
N GLY A 410 -7.52 15.90 -21.22
CA GLY A 410 -7.10 17.23 -20.79
C GLY A 410 -7.60 17.64 -19.40
N TRP A 411 -8.38 16.80 -18.68
CA TRP A 411 -8.98 17.12 -17.39
C TRP A 411 -7.95 17.58 -16.34
N SER A 412 -8.41 18.39 -15.38
CA SER A 412 -7.56 18.77 -14.24
C SER A 412 -7.28 17.55 -13.36
N LEU A 413 -6.04 17.44 -12.89
CA LEU A 413 -5.63 16.44 -11.90
C LEU A 413 -5.88 16.91 -10.45
N ASP A 414 -6.51 18.07 -10.25
CA ASP A 414 -6.85 18.57 -8.90
C ASP A 414 -7.78 17.62 -8.15
N GLY A 415 -8.69 16.94 -8.87
CA GLY A 415 -9.60 15.94 -8.32
C GLY A 415 -8.93 14.63 -7.89
N LEU A 416 -7.69 14.37 -8.33
CA LEU A 416 -6.92 13.21 -7.92
C LEU A 416 -6.45 13.38 -6.47
N CYS A 417 -7.24 12.91 -5.52
CA CYS A 417 -6.94 13.02 -4.09
C CYS A 417 -6.74 11.66 -3.41
N HIS A 418 -6.96 10.54 -4.11
CA HIS A 418 -6.76 9.20 -3.57
C HIS A 418 -5.69 8.45 -4.34
N VAL A 419 -4.97 7.60 -3.61
CA VAL A 419 -4.06 6.59 -4.15
C VAL A 419 -4.68 5.21 -3.90
N PRO A 420 -4.57 4.25 -4.84
CA PRO A 420 -5.20 2.93 -4.71
C PRO A 420 -4.81 2.15 -3.44
N ASN A 421 -3.56 2.31 -2.99
CA ASN A 421 -3.07 1.79 -1.73
C ASN A 421 -1.99 2.73 -1.15
N VAL A 422 -2.28 3.33 0.00
CA VAL A 422 -1.39 4.29 0.68
C VAL A 422 -0.08 3.66 1.18
N ALA A 423 -0.09 2.34 1.44
CA ALA A 423 1.11 1.62 1.86
C ALA A 423 2.11 1.47 0.70
N ASP A 424 1.61 1.31 -0.53
CA ASP A 424 2.44 1.08 -1.72
C ASP A 424 2.71 2.37 -2.51
N ILE A 425 1.82 3.36 -2.38
CA ILE A 425 1.92 4.68 -3.01
C ILE A 425 1.67 5.72 -1.91
N PRO A 426 2.72 6.19 -1.22
CA PRO A 426 2.57 7.26 -0.24
C PRO A 426 1.90 8.49 -0.84
N GLU A 427 0.92 9.08 -0.15
CA GLU A 427 0.20 10.29 -0.61
C GLU A 427 1.14 11.46 -0.91
N LYS A 428 2.30 11.53 -0.24
CA LYS A 428 3.35 12.51 -0.51
C LYS A 428 3.89 12.47 -1.94
N TYR A 429 3.67 11.39 -2.68
CA TYR A 429 4.07 11.28 -4.10
C TYR A 429 3.05 11.93 -5.05
N LEU A 430 1.80 12.18 -4.63
CA LEU A 430 0.78 12.76 -5.51
C LEU A 430 1.21 14.09 -6.15
N PRO A 431 1.81 15.07 -5.43
CA PRO A 431 2.30 16.29 -6.06
C PRO A 431 3.37 16.05 -7.12
N ILE A 432 4.26 15.08 -6.90
CA ILE A 432 5.34 14.70 -7.84
C ILE A 432 4.74 14.07 -9.10
N ILE A 433 3.78 13.17 -8.92
CA ILE A 433 3.08 12.49 -10.02
C ILE A 433 2.33 13.51 -10.87
N LYS A 434 1.58 14.43 -10.23
CA LYS A 434 0.85 15.50 -10.93
C LYS A 434 1.81 16.39 -11.72
N GLU A 435 2.88 16.89 -11.09
CA GLU A 435 3.89 17.71 -11.76
C GLU A 435 4.50 16.97 -12.96
N ALA A 436 4.94 15.73 -12.76
CA ALA A 436 5.60 14.94 -13.79
C ALA A 436 4.68 14.64 -14.98
N VAL A 437 3.41 14.33 -14.73
CA VAL A 437 2.41 14.04 -15.77
C VAL A 437 2.00 15.32 -16.50
N GLU A 438 1.76 16.43 -15.80
CA GLU A 438 1.44 17.72 -16.42
C GLU A 438 2.59 18.17 -17.33
N ASN A 439 3.83 18.07 -16.84
CA ASN A 439 5.00 18.37 -17.65
C ASN A 439 5.12 17.41 -18.84
N ALA A 440 4.86 16.11 -18.67
CA ALA A 440 4.92 15.16 -19.78
C ALA A 440 3.87 15.46 -20.86
N VAL A 441 2.65 15.88 -20.48
CA VAL A 441 1.62 16.24 -21.47
C VAL A 441 1.92 17.59 -22.14
N ALA A 442 2.51 18.54 -21.41
CA ALA A 442 2.92 19.83 -21.97
C ALA A 442 4.17 19.73 -22.88
N THR A 443 5.14 18.88 -22.52
CA THR A 443 6.39 18.66 -23.24
C THR A 443 6.62 17.15 -23.51
N PRO A 444 5.82 16.53 -24.41
CA PRO A 444 5.77 15.07 -24.56
C PRO A 444 7.05 14.40 -25.05
N PHE A 445 7.98 15.17 -25.61
CA PHE A 445 9.21 14.66 -26.23
C PHE A 445 10.48 15.11 -25.52
N ALA A 446 10.37 15.61 -24.28
CA ALA A 446 11.51 16.05 -23.50
C ALA A 446 11.29 15.82 -22.01
N VAL A 447 12.34 15.36 -21.33
CA VAL A 447 12.34 15.23 -19.86
C VAL A 447 12.33 16.63 -19.24
N THR A 448 11.40 16.85 -18.32
CA THR A 448 11.35 18.02 -17.45
C THR A 448 11.76 17.60 -16.05
N PRO A 449 12.91 18.09 -15.54
CA PRO A 449 13.35 17.77 -14.18
C PRO A 449 12.31 18.16 -13.14
N SER A 450 12.00 17.25 -12.21
CA SER A 450 11.05 17.49 -11.12
C SER A 450 11.58 18.55 -10.17
N SER A 451 10.67 19.37 -9.64
CA SER A 451 10.97 20.28 -8.54
C SER A 451 11.24 19.57 -7.20
N TYR A 452 10.77 18.32 -7.05
CA TYR A 452 10.93 17.48 -5.86
C TYR A 452 12.20 16.62 -5.94
N THR A 453 13.37 17.27 -5.88
CA THR A 453 14.68 16.57 -5.95
C THR A 453 15.17 16.02 -4.61
N VAL A 454 14.53 16.43 -3.50
CA VAL A 454 14.83 16.00 -2.13
C VAL A 454 13.50 15.76 -1.41
N ASP A 455 13.39 14.67 -0.65
CA ASP A 455 12.22 14.46 0.22
C ASP A 455 12.33 15.39 1.44
N THR A 456 11.46 16.40 1.49
CA THR A 456 11.39 17.37 2.61
C THR A 456 10.15 17.16 3.48
N SER A 457 9.36 16.11 3.22
CA SER A 457 8.03 15.90 3.81
C SER A 457 8.07 15.14 5.13
N GLU A 458 9.19 14.47 5.40
CA GLU A 458 9.61 13.99 6.71
C GLU A 458 10.91 14.76 7.03
N PRO A 459 11.10 15.39 8.20
CA PRO A 459 12.48 15.63 8.63
C PRO A 459 13.13 14.25 8.64
N VAL A 460 14.15 14.02 7.82
CA VAL A 460 14.99 12.84 8.01
C VAL A 460 15.57 13.01 9.40
N GLN A 461 14.98 12.33 10.38
CA GLN A 461 15.43 12.41 11.76
C GLN A 461 16.67 11.53 11.82
N TYR A 462 17.79 12.10 11.38
CA TYR A 462 19.08 11.48 11.57
C TYR A 462 19.30 11.26 13.06
N LEU A 463 19.91 10.14 13.39
CA LEU A 463 20.51 9.97 14.71
C LEU A 463 21.49 11.15 14.91
N GLN A 464 21.61 11.65 16.14
CA GLN A 464 22.45 12.82 16.42
C GLN A 464 23.58 12.38 17.32
N THR A 465 24.82 12.72 16.97
CA THR A 465 25.92 12.54 17.92
C THR A 465 25.84 13.61 19.01
N GLU A 466 26.27 13.27 20.22
CA GLU A 466 26.45 14.19 21.33
C GLU A 466 27.91 14.16 21.80
N ASN A 467 28.60 15.29 21.68
CA ASN A 467 30.05 15.45 21.86
C ASN A 467 30.85 14.42 21.06
N GLY A 468 30.50 14.25 19.78
CA GLY A 468 31.20 13.33 18.88
C GLY A 468 30.94 11.85 19.14
N VAL A 469 29.90 11.48 19.91
CA VAL A 469 29.52 10.08 20.20
C VAL A 469 28.03 9.85 19.96
N LEU A 470 27.67 8.74 19.33
CA LEU A 470 26.33 8.18 19.27
C LEU A 470 26.37 6.74 19.80
N ASP A 471 25.42 6.41 20.67
CA ASP A 471 25.30 5.13 21.35
C ASP A 471 23.83 4.67 21.28
N VAL A 472 23.58 3.56 20.57
CA VAL A 472 22.23 3.12 20.23
C VAL A 472 22.11 1.59 20.26
N GLU A 473 21.06 1.09 20.92
CA GLU A 473 20.70 -0.33 20.89
C GLU A 473 20.13 -0.68 19.51
N ALA A 474 20.49 -1.85 18.98
CA ALA A 474 20.12 -2.22 17.61
C ALA A 474 18.59 -2.32 17.45
N GLU A 475 17.87 -2.81 18.45
CA GLU A 475 16.41 -2.93 18.38
C GLU A 475 15.64 -1.61 18.50
N ASP A 476 16.31 -0.52 18.86
CA ASP A 476 15.72 0.82 18.93
C ASP A 476 15.80 1.56 17.58
N LEU A 477 16.47 0.96 16.59
CA LEU A 477 16.57 1.48 15.23
C LEU A 477 15.34 1.15 14.40
N GLU A 478 15.13 1.91 13.32
CA GLU A 478 14.24 1.48 12.24
C GLU A 478 14.92 0.37 11.44
N TYR A 479 14.20 -0.72 11.17
CA TYR A 479 14.72 -1.88 10.46
C TYR A 479 13.66 -2.57 9.60
N ASP A 480 14.14 -3.29 8.59
CA ASP A 480 13.30 -4.09 7.71
C ASP A 480 12.82 -5.38 8.39
N THR A 481 11.55 -5.38 8.79
CA THR A 481 10.88 -6.51 9.46
C THR A 481 10.71 -7.76 8.57
N GLU A 482 10.92 -7.68 7.25
CA GLU A 482 10.86 -8.85 6.38
C GLU A 482 12.09 -9.75 6.48
N VAL A 483 13.21 -9.18 6.92
CA VAL A 483 14.53 -9.83 6.99
C VAL A 483 15.10 -9.84 8.40
N PHE A 484 14.57 -9.03 9.32
CA PHE A 484 14.93 -9.02 10.74
C PHE A 484 13.75 -9.32 11.66
N GLU A 485 14.08 -9.92 12.79
CA GLU A 485 13.19 -10.03 13.94
C GLU A 485 13.93 -9.60 15.21
N ARG A 486 13.19 -9.20 16.23
CA ARG A 486 13.78 -8.93 17.54
C ARG A 486 14.27 -10.24 18.15
N ALA A 487 15.46 -10.22 18.73
CA ALA A 487 16.03 -11.25 19.59
C ALA A 487 15.96 -10.78 21.05
N SER A 488 15.80 -11.70 21.99
CA SER A 488 15.78 -11.37 23.42
C SER A 488 16.59 -12.38 24.20
N ASN A 489 17.64 -11.90 24.86
CA ASN A 489 18.54 -12.71 25.68
C ASN A 489 19.31 -11.82 26.67
N LYS A 490 19.66 -12.36 27.84
CA LYS A 490 20.55 -11.70 28.82
C LYS A 490 21.97 -11.39 28.32
N LEU A 491 22.41 -12.04 27.23
CA LEU A 491 23.71 -11.80 26.60
C LEU A 491 23.75 -10.46 25.85
N PHE A 492 22.59 -9.94 25.48
CA PHE A 492 22.43 -8.72 24.69
C PHE A 492 22.31 -7.50 25.60
N SER A 493 22.86 -6.36 25.18
CA SER A 493 22.65 -5.10 25.89
C SER A 493 21.17 -4.76 25.89
N GLY A 494 20.67 -4.27 27.03
CA GLY A 494 19.23 -4.00 27.18
C GLY A 494 18.29 -5.22 27.05
N PHE A 495 18.82 -6.45 26.98
CA PHE A 495 18.11 -7.71 26.70
C PHE A 495 17.56 -7.87 25.29
N GLY A 496 17.93 -7.02 24.33
CA GLY A 496 17.39 -7.07 22.98
C GLY A 496 18.45 -6.92 21.89
N GLY A 497 18.07 -7.34 20.68
CA GLY A 497 18.89 -7.15 19.49
C GLY A 497 18.11 -7.51 18.24
N LEU A 498 18.73 -7.38 17.07
CA LEU A 498 18.14 -7.70 15.77
C LEU A 498 18.76 -8.96 15.17
N ALA A 499 17.97 -10.03 15.05
CA ALA A 499 18.37 -11.28 14.41
C ALA A 499 17.88 -11.33 12.96
N PRO A 500 18.74 -11.54 11.97
CA PRO A 500 18.28 -11.79 10.61
C PRO A 500 17.57 -13.15 10.52
N THR A 501 16.48 -13.21 9.75
CA THR A 501 15.61 -14.41 9.65
C THR A 501 15.93 -15.29 8.43
N LYS A 502 16.55 -14.71 7.41
CA LYS A 502 16.87 -15.37 6.13
C LYS A 502 18.12 -14.79 5.49
N GLU A 503 18.78 -15.58 4.62
CA GLU A 503 19.81 -15.03 3.74
C GLU A 503 19.17 -14.09 2.71
N HIS A 504 19.86 -13.00 2.37
CA HIS A 504 19.38 -12.02 1.40
C HIS A 504 20.55 -11.62 0.48
N ASP A 505 20.34 -11.61 -0.84
CA ASP A 505 21.34 -11.24 -1.85
C ASP A 505 22.73 -11.88 -1.65
N LYS A 506 22.79 -13.12 -1.16
CA LYS A 506 24.06 -13.73 -0.73
C LYS A 506 25.09 -13.87 -1.86
N ASP A 507 24.62 -14.09 -3.08
CA ASP A 507 25.47 -14.38 -4.24
C ASP A 507 25.82 -13.13 -5.07
N VAL A 508 25.12 -12.02 -4.89
CA VAL A 508 25.29 -10.77 -5.64
C VAL A 508 25.31 -9.59 -4.67
N ALA A 509 26.35 -8.76 -4.70
CA ALA A 509 26.41 -7.59 -3.85
C ALA A 509 25.32 -6.57 -4.24
N PRO A 510 24.57 -5.98 -3.28
CA PRO A 510 23.57 -4.97 -3.57
C PRO A 510 24.16 -3.73 -4.24
N GLU A 511 23.40 -3.10 -5.12
CA GLU A 511 23.80 -1.84 -5.75
C GLU A 511 23.72 -0.67 -4.75
N THR A 512 24.40 0.44 -5.04
CA THR A 512 24.51 1.60 -4.13
C THR A 512 23.17 2.18 -3.69
N ILE A 513 22.19 2.11 -4.58
CA ILE A 513 20.85 2.71 -4.44
C ILE A 513 19.89 1.84 -3.64
N GLU A 514 20.26 0.58 -3.38
CA GLU A 514 19.41 -0.37 -2.67
C GLU A 514 19.16 0.08 -1.22
N PRO A 515 17.90 0.04 -0.73
CA PRO A 515 17.55 0.52 0.61
C PRO A 515 18.29 -0.26 1.69
N ALA A 516 18.62 0.39 2.80
CA ALA A 516 19.22 -0.31 3.92
C ALA A 516 18.17 -1.23 4.59
N HIS A 517 18.60 -2.37 5.13
CA HIS A 517 17.76 -3.14 6.06
C HIS A 517 17.86 -2.60 7.49
N VAL A 518 18.97 -1.93 7.82
CA VAL A 518 19.16 -1.12 9.04
C VAL A 518 19.94 0.12 8.63
N ASP A 519 19.43 1.30 8.96
CA ASP A 519 20.06 2.58 8.65
C ASP A 519 20.55 3.27 9.94
N LEU A 520 21.85 3.55 10.01
CA LEU A 520 22.54 4.20 11.12
C LEU A 520 22.98 5.63 10.74
N THR A 521 22.42 6.19 9.68
CA THR A 521 22.79 7.52 9.19
C THR A 521 22.55 8.57 10.28
N PHE A 522 23.59 9.38 10.52
CA PHE A 522 23.63 10.31 11.65
C PHE A 522 24.10 11.70 11.21
N GLU A 523 23.70 12.73 11.93
CA GLU A 523 24.24 14.08 11.82
C GLU A 523 25.31 14.28 12.90
N ALA A 524 26.45 14.83 12.49
CA ALA A 524 27.61 15.03 13.32
C ALA A 524 27.56 16.38 14.04
N ASP A 525 27.60 16.39 15.36
CA ASP A 525 27.70 17.61 16.17
C ASP A 525 29.13 18.18 16.23
N GLU A 526 30.14 17.43 15.80
CA GLU A 526 31.54 17.85 15.67
C GLU A 526 32.15 17.34 14.36
N ALA A 527 33.06 18.09 13.74
CA ALA A 527 33.78 17.60 12.57
C ALA A 527 34.80 16.51 12.96
N GLY A 528 34.92 15.44 12.17
CA GLY A 528 35.93 14.41 12.39
C GLY A 528 35.75 13.13 11.58
N THR A 529 36.66 12.19 11.80
CA THR A 529 36.55 10.82 11.28
C THR A 529 35.88 9.94 12.33
N TYR A 530 34.64 9.53 12.06
CA TYR A 530 33.83 8.71 12.95
C TYR A 530 34.08 7.22 12.70
N SER A 531 34.48 6.50 13.75
CA SER A 531 34.57 5.04 13.77
C SER A 531 33.21 4.41 14.05
N ILE A 532 32.81 3.44 13.23
CA ILE A 532 31.55 2.70 13.38
C ILE A 532 31.83 1.35 14.03
N TRP A 533 31.34 1.15 15.25
CA TRP A 533 31.46 -0.09 16.00
C TRP A 533 30.10 -0.76 16.15
N MET A 534 30.09 -2.10 16.07
CA MET A 534 28.92 -2.92 16.33
C MET A 534 29.28 -4.01 17.33
N ARG A 535 28.44 -4.20 18.36
CA ARG A 535 28.41 -5.41 19.18
C ARG A 535 27.49 -6.42 18.48
N HIS A 536 27.95 -7.66 18.33
CA HIS A 536 27.20 -8.67 17.58
C HIS A 536 27.53 -10.09 18.04
N THR A 537 26.67 -11.04 17.65
CA THR A 537 26.98 -12.47 17.60
C THR A 537 27.13 -12.95 16.16
N GLY A 538 27.75 -14.11 15.97
CA GLY A 538 27.97 -14.76 14.67
C GLY A 538 28.53 -16.15 14.87
N SER A 539 28.40 -17.08 13.91
CA SER A 539 29.05 -18.40 14.02
C SER A 539 30.32 -18.46 13.17
N VAL A 540 31.49 -18.44 13.82
CA VAL A 540 32.77 -18.56 13.10
C VAL A 540 33.09 -20.00 12.70
N SER A 541 32.42 -21.00 13.27
CA SER A 541 32.68 -22.42 12.99
C SER A 541 32.01 -22.96 11.71
N ASN A 542 30.95 -22.31 11.20
CA ASN A 542 30.12 -22.86 10.12
C ASN A 542 30.13 -22.04 8.80
N HIS A 543 30.97 -21.01 8.68
CA HIS A 543 31.15 -20.13 7.49
C HIS A 543 29.88 -19.43 6.94
N ALA A 544 28.70 -19.71 7.48
CA ALA A 544 27.39 -19.25 7.04
C ALA A 544 26.79 -18.11 7.89
N GLY A 545 27.54 -17.61 8.88
CA GLY A 545 27.10 -16.60 9.85
C GLY A 545 28.19 -15.57 10.17
N GLN A 546 28.98 -15.20 9.17
CA GLN A 546 30.23 -14.45 9.34
C GLN A 546 30.25 -13.10 8.65
N ASN A 547 29.21 -12.68 7.95
CA ASN A 547 29.24 -11.37 7.29
C ASN A 547 27.87 -10.79 6.96
N LEU A 548 27.91 -9.48 6.72
CA LEU A 548 26.81 -8.63 6.28
C LEU A 548 27.29 -7.74 5.13
N TYR A 549 26.36 -7.03 4.49
CA TYR A 549 26.67 -5.97 3.55
C TYR A 549 26.67 -4.62 4.26
N LEU A 550 27.75 -3.85 4.08
CA LEU A 550 27.96 -2.52 4.66
C LEU A 550 28.23 -1.50 3.56
N SER A 551 27.51 -0.38 3.60
CA SER A 551 27.75 0.82 2.81
C SER A 551 28.09 1.97 3.76
N LEU A 552 29.19 2.66 3.47
CA LEU A 552 29.66 3.85 4.19
C LEU A 552 29.73 5.02 3.22
N ASP A 553 29.39 6.22 3.70
CA ASP A 553 29.43 7.49 2.93
C ASP A 553 28.68 7.43 1.59
N GLY A 554 27.56 6.73 1.57
CA GLY A 554 26.74 6.57 0.35
C GLY A 554 27.43 5.73 -0.74
N GLY A 555 28.51 5.02 -0.41
CA GLY A 555 29.24 4.15 -1.33
C GLY A 555 28.52 2.81 -1.62
N LYS A 556 29.07 2.00 -2.52
CA LYS A 556 28.55 0.64 -2.80
C LYS A 556 28.60 -0.23 -1.55
N TYR A 557 27.65 -1.16 -1.43
CA TYR A 557 27.71 -2.19 -0.39
C TYR A 557 28.91 -3.11 -0.59
N SER A 558 29.60 -3.40 0.51
CA SER A 558 30.75 -4.29 0.57
C SER A 558 30.59 -5.30 1.71
N ILE A 559 31.30 -6.43 1.65
CA ILE A 559 31.19 -7.47 2.67
C ILE A 559 31.98 -7.04 3.91
N ALA A 560 31.28 -6.90 5.04
CA ALA A 560 31.88 -6.72 6.36
C ALA A 560 31.86 -8.05 7.12
N ASN A 561 33.01 -8.48 7.64
CA ASN A 561 33.12 -9.74 8.36
C ASN A 561 32.86 -9.56 9.87
N LEU A 562 32.16 -10.53 10.43
CA LEU A 562 31.83 -10.65 11.84
C LEU A 562 32.73 -11.70 12.49
N SER A 563 33.13 -11.44 13.73
CA SER A 563 33.99 -12.33 14.51
C SER A 563 33.49 -12.44 15.96
N ALA A 564 32.51 -13.30 16.17
CA ALA A 564 31.98 -13.64 17.49
C ALA A 564 31.58 -15.13 17.51
N GLU A 565 31.13 -15.62 18.65
CA GLU A 565 30.40 -16.89 18.76
C GLU A 565 28.97 -16.61 19.24
N PRO A 566 27.99 -17.51 19.00
CA PRO A 566 26.59 -17.30 19.36
C PRO A 566 26.36 -16.96 20.83
N GLU A 567 27.16 -17.54 21.71
CA GLU A 567 27.11 -17.40 23.18
C GLU A 567 28.08 -16.35 23.75
N ASP A 568 28.87 -15.68 22.91
CA ASP A 568 29.91 -14.73 23.34
C ASP A 568 29.94 -13.50 22.40
N PRO A 569 29.04 -12.52 22.58
CA PRO A 569 28.98 -11.34 21.74
C PRO A 569 30.30 -10.54 21.80
N GLN A 570 30.72 -9.99 20.67
CA GLN A 570 31.97 -9.24 20.56
C GLN A 570 31.76 -7.91 19.85
N TRP A 571 32.63 -6.94 20.11
CA TRP A 571 32.70 -5.69 19.35
C TRP A 571 33.54 -5.87 18.08
N VAL A 572 33.05 -5.36 16.96
CA VAL A 572 33.79 -5.24 15.70
C VAL A 572 33.72 -3.80 15.18
N LYS A 573 34.85 -3.29 14.67
CA LYS A 573 34.88 -2.04 13.91
C LYS A 573 34.48 -2.33 12.47
N LEU A 574 33.35 -1.80 12.05
CA LEU A 574 32.79 -1.97 10.71
C LEU A 574 33.52 -1.09 9.68
N GLY A 575 33.89 0.14 10.07
CA GLY A 575 34.65 1.06 9.24
C GLY A 575 34.68 2.48 9.81
N GLU A 576 34.95 3.46 8.95
CA GLU A 576 35.08 4.87 9.30
C GLU A 576 34.41 5.75 8.23
N VAL A 577 33.89 6.90 8.65
CA VAL A 577 33.31 7.95 7.79
C VAL A 577 33.85 9.33 8.17
N GLU A 578 34.16 10.19 7.21
CA GLU A 578 34.65 11.55 7.47
C GLU A 578 33.52 12.56 7.30
N VAL A 579 33.21 13.32 8.34
CA VAL A 579 32.03 14.19 8.38
C VAL A 579 32.41 15.57 8.94
N ASP A 580 31.92 16.63 8.29
CA ASP A 580 32.01 18.00 8.80
C ASP A 580 31.00 18.25 9.95
N GLU A 581 31.23 19.28 10.76
CA GLU A 581 30.27 19.71 11.80
C GLU A 581 28.93 20.14 11.17
N GLY A 582 27.82 19.57 11.64
CA GLY A 582 26.49 19.68 11.04
C GLY A 582 26.32 18.91 9.72
N GLY A 583 27.31 18.11 9.33
CA GLY A 583 27.26 17.20 8.19
C GLY A 583 26.60 15.87 8.53
N VAL A 584 26.28 15.08 7.51
CA VAL A 584 25.61 13.78 7.64
C VAL A 584 26.59 12.65 7.28
N GLY A 585 26.80 11.71 8.20
CA GLY A 585 27.53 10.47 7.97
C GLY A 585 26.58 9.34 7.60
N TYR A 586 26.79 8.72 6.44
CA TYR A 586 25.91 7.66 5.92
C TYR A 586 26.43 6.27 6.29
N VAL A 587 25.65 5.50 7.03
CA VAL A 587 26.01 4.15 7.47
C VAL A 587 24.81 3.22 7.26
N ARG A 588 24.90 2.34 6.26
CA ARG A 588 23.78 1.49 5.83
C ARG A 588 24.16 0.02 5.84
N LEU A 589 23.32 -0.82 6.43
CA LEU A 589 23.56 -2.25 6.57
C LEU A 589 22.47 -3.05 5.84
N ARG A 590 22.88 -4.15 5.19
CA ARG A 590 21.97 -5.16 4.64
C ARG A 590 22.39 -6.55 5.08
N VAL A 591 21.38 -7.41 5.26
CA VAL A 591 21.56 -8.82 5.57
C VAL A 591 22.22 -9.50 4.38
N ARG A 592 23.19 -10.36 4.66
CA ARG A 592 23.78 -11.28 3.68
C ARG A 592 23.64 -12.72 4.15
N GLN A 593 24.06 -12.93 5.39
CA GLN A 593 23.97 -14.17 6.12
C GLN A 593 23.12 -13.96 7.38
N TYR A 594 22.58 -15.04 7.92
CA TYR A 594 21.66 -14.98 9.08
C TYR A 594 22.04 -15.94 10.21
N PHE A 595 22.81 -17.00 9.91
CA PHE A 595 22.97 -18.09 10.84
C PHE A 595 23.73 -17.67 12.11
N SER A 596 23.01 -17.63 13.24
CA SER A 596 23.50 -17.20 14.55
C SER A 596 24.08 -15.78 14.57
N ILE A 597 23.55 -14.88 13.75
CA ILE A 597 23.89 -13.46 13.78
C ILE A 597 22.82 -12.72 14.58
N VAL A 598 23.24 -11.87 15.52
CA VAL A 598 22.40 -10.87 16.17
C VAL A 598 23.17 -9.56 16.21
N TYR A 599 22.55 -8.47 15.76
CA TYR A 599 23.07 -7.12 15.96
C TYR A 599 22.56 -6.64 17.31
N ASP A 600 23.47 -6.20 18.16
CA ASP A 600 23.17 -5.93 19.57
C ASP A 600 23.18 -4.42 19.83
N ARG A 601 24.32 -3.75 19.57
CA ARG A 601 24.47 -2.33 19.86
C ARG A 601 25.45 -1.66 18.92
N PHE A 602 25.29 -0.37 18.67
CA PHE A 602 26.20 0.42 17.86
C PHE A 602 26.81 1.58 18.65
N ILE A 603 28.10 1.81 18.45
CA ILE A 603 28.80 3.02 18.90
C ILE A 603 29.43 3.69 17.68
N ILE A 604 29.10 4.97 17.48
CA ILE A 604 29.70 5.82 16.44
C ILE A 604 30.45 6.93 17.16
N THR A 605 31.75 7.10 16.90
CA THR A 605 32.54 8.13 17.60
C THR A 605 33.70 8.70 16.81
N ASN A 606 33.96 10.00 16.95
CA ASN A 606 35.12 10.70 16.36
C ASN A 606 36.41 10.60 17.21
N ASP A 607 36.40 9.92 18.36
CA ASP A 607 37.61 9.62 19.13
C ASP A 607 38.35 8.43 18.51
N GLU A 608 39.40 8.72 17.72
CA GLU A 608 40.26 7.72 17.07
C GLU A 608 40.90 6.71 18.04
N THR A 609 40.96 7.03 19.35
CA THR A 609 41.54 6.16 20.38
C THR A 609 40.50 5.30 21.09
N TYR A 610 39.20 5.53 20.83
CA TYR A 610 38.13 4.82 21.48
C TYR A 610 37.99 3.39 20.95
N VAL A 611 37.93 2.44 21.90
CA VAL A 611 37.59 1.04 21.66
C VAL A 611 36.48 0.71 22.66
N PRO A 612 35.28 0.31 22.19
CA PRO A 612 34.19 -0.06 23.08
C PRO A 612 34.59 -1.20 24.03
N ASP A 613 34.10 -1.11 25.26
CA ASP A 613 34.31 -2.12 26.29
C ASP A 613 33.00 -2.27 27.09
N ASP A 614 32.53 -3.50 27.22
CA ASP A 614 31.25 -3.80 27.87
C ASP A 614 31.19 -3.24 29.30
N ALA A 615 32.28 -3.38 30.08
CA ALA A 615 32.30 -2.90 31.45
C ALA A 615 32.26 -1.36 31.54
N ALA A 616 32.94 -0.66 30.63
CA ALA A 616 32.91 0.80 30.54
C ALA A 616 31.53 1.34 30.12
N LEU A 617 30.82 0.61 29.23
CA LEU A 617 29.47 0.93 28.78
C LEU A 617 28.37 0.47 29.75
N GLY A 618 28.73 -0.19 30.86
CA GLY A 618 27.78 -0.71 31.83
C GLY A 618 26.98 -1.92 31.32
N ILE A 619 27.43 -2.54 30.22
CA ILE A 619 26.91 -3.81 29.72
C ILE A 619 27.43 -4.88 30.69
N THR A 620 26.53 -5.35 31.52
CA THR A 620 26.79 -6.44 32.47
C THR A 620 25.75 -7.52 32.24
N ASP A 621 25.98 -8.74 32.73
CA ASP A 621 24.92 -9.74 32.86
C ASP A 621 23.79 -9.15 33.73
N ALA A 622 22.85 -8.47 33.09
CA ALA A 622 21.72 -7.89 33.75
C ALA A 622 20.85 -9.04 34.26
N VAL A 623 20.31 -8.91 35.47
CA VAL A 623 19.40 -9.94 36.01
C VAL A 623 18.09 -9.81 35.23
N PRO A 624 17.71 -10.79 34.40
CA PRO A 624 16.48 -10.71 33.63
C PRO A 624 15.28 -10.67 34.59
N ASP A 625 14.27 -9.87 34.27
CA ASP A 625 13.02 -9.81 35.04
C ASP A 625 12.22 -11.12 34.91
N SER A 626 12.49 -11.88 33.85
CA SER A 626 11.85 -13.16 33.54
C SER A 626 12.82 -14.11 32.82
N SER A 627 12.91 -15.35 33.30
CA SER A 627 13.69 -16.42 32.67
C SER A 627 12.82 -17.66 32.40
N LEU A 628 13.15 -18.36 31.32
CA LEU A 628 12.61 -19.67 30.98
C LEU A 628 13.75 -20.58 30.49
N ARG A 629 14.41 -21.25 31.43
CA ARG A 629 15.44 -22.26 31.16
C ARG A 629 14.85 -23.66 31.34
N VAL A 630 14.45 -24.29 30.24
CA VAL A 630 13.73 -25.56 30.28
C VAL A 630 14.44 -26.67 29.50
N LEU A 631 14.64 -27.81 30.15
CA LEU A 631 15.09 -29.05 29.51
C LEU A 631 13.95 -30.06 29.48
N SER A 632 13.54 -30.52 28.29
CA SER A 632 12.64 -31.67 28.16
C SER A 632 13.41 -32.97 27.94
N ILE A 633 13.01 -34.02 28.64
CA ILE A 633 13.48 -35.39 28.43
C ILE A 633 12.29 -36.19 27.91
N GLY A 634 12.36 -36.58 26.65
CA GLY A 634 11.23 -37.24 25.99
C GLY A 634 11.58 -37.83 24.64
N ASN A 635 10.72 -37.54 23.67
CA ASN A 635 10.72 -38.20 22.37
C ASN A 635 10.23 -37.24 21.27
N SER A 636 9.60 -37.76 20.22
CA SER A 636 9.05 -36.94 19.14
C SER A 636 7.94 -35.98 19.61
N PHE A 637 7.23 -36.28 20.71
CA PHE A 637 6.19 -35.41 21.26
C PHE A 637 6.76 -34.19 21.97
N SER A 638 7.81 -34.34 22.80
CA SER A 638 8.54 -33.18 23.33
C SER A 638 9.18 -32.39 22.19
N GLY A 639 9.64 -33.07 21.13
CA GLY A 639 10.08 -32.43 19.89
C GLY A 639 9.02 -31.56 19.22
N ASP A 640 7.75 -31.98 19.22
CA ASP A 640 6.65 -31.17 18.71
C ASP A 640 6.38 -29.94 19.62
N ALA A 641 6.49 -30.08 20.94
CA ALA A 641 6.20 -28.99 21.87
C ALA A 641 7.28 -27.88 21.90
N VAL A 642 8.55 -28.21 21.67
CA VAL A 642 9.65 -27.23 21.76
C VAL A 642 9.91 -26.45 20.47
N GLU A 643 9.33 -26.84 19.34
CA GLU A 643 9.69 -26.27 18.02
C GLU A 643 9.46 -24.75 17.95
N HIS A 644 8.31 -24.27 18.45
CA HIS A 644 7.98 -22.84 18.47
C HIS A 644 8.20 -22.18 19.84
N LEU A 645 8.70 -22.94 20.82
CA LEU A 645 8.71 -22.54 22.24
C LEU A 645 9.54 -21.29 22.51
N TYR A 646 10.70 -21.16 21.85
CA TYR A 646 11.54 -19.97 21.99
C TYR A 646 10.79 -18.71 21.55
N LYS A 647 10.20 -18.74 20.34
CA LYS A 647 9.50 -17.60 19.75
C LYS A 647 8.25 -17.22 20.52
N VAL A 648 7.50 -18.21 20.98
CA VAL A 648 6.33 -17.96 21.83
C VAL A 648 6.74 -17.36 23.18
N ALA A 649 7.82 -17.85 23.82
CA ALA A 649 8.29 -17.27 25.08
C ALA A 649 8.76 -15.82 24.90
N GLN A 650 9.46 -15.54 23.80
CA GLN A 650 9.89 -14.20 23.44
C GLN A 650 8.71 -13.24 23.24
N ASP A 651 7.70 -13.65 22.48
CA ASP A 651 6.51 -12.84 22.22
C ASP A 651 5.66 -12.59 23.49
N TYR A 652 5.73 -13.51 24.47
CA TYR A 652 5.17 -13.31 25.80
C TYR A 652 6.02 -12.35 26.68
N GLY A 653 7.19 -11.92 26.22
CA GLY A 653 8.07 -10.98 26.93
C GLY A 653 9.09 -11.65 27.87
N VAL A 654 9.44 -12.92 27.64
CA VAL A 654 10.51 -13.58 28.42
C VAL A 654 11.88 -13.07 27.96
N GLN A 655 12.72 -12.61 28.90
CA GLN A 655 14.01 -11.98 28.58
C GLN A 655 15.19 -12.98 28.49
N ASP A 656 15.23 -14.01 29.35
CA ASP A 656 16.28 -15.05 29.33
C ASP A 656 15.69 -16.42 28.99
N ILE A 657 15.79 -16.82 27.72
CA ILE A 657 15.17 -18.04 27.20
C ILE A 657 16.26 -19.05 26.83
N VAL A 658 16.19 -20.25 27.44
CA VAL A 658 17.04 -21.37 27.05
C VAL A 658 16.18 -22.63 26.97
N ILE A 659 16.08 -23.21 25.78
CA ILE A 659 15.27 -24.40 25.51
C ILE A 659 16.18 -25.57 25.15
N GLY A 660 16.08 -26.67 25.90
CA GLY A 660 16.75 -27.93 25.62
C GLY A 660 15.72 -29.06 25.41
N ASN A 661 15.98 -29.97 24.49
CA ASN A 661 15.20 -31.21 24.35
C ASN A 661 16.11 -32.41 24.05
N LEU A 662 16.16 -33.34 24.99
CA LEU A 662 16.76 -34.65 24.84
C LEU A 662 15.69 -35.64 24.38
N ALA A 663 15.75 -36.04 23.12
CA ALA A 663 14.74 -36.87 22.49
C ALA A 663 15.31 -38.18 21.93
N ILE A 664 14.59 -39.27 22.19
CA ILE A 664 14.76 -40.56 21.51
C ILE A 664 13.40 -40.94 20.93
N GLY A 665 13.33 -41.19 19.61
CA GLY A 665 12.07 -41.48 18.93
C GLY A 665 11.32 -42.66 19.56
N GLY A 666 10.06 -42.45 19.97
CA GLY A 666 9.22 -43.48 20.58
C GLY A 666 9.67 -43.98 21.96
N SER A 667 10.58 -43.27 22.63
CA SER A 667 11.13 -43.66 23.93
C SER A 667 10.11 -43.51 25.07
N SER A 668 10.09 -44.50 25.96
CA SER A 668 9.31 -44.56 27.21
C SER A 668 10.15 -44.16 28.42
N ILE A 669 9.49 -43.99 29.58
CA ILE A 669 10.18 -43.79 30.87
C ILE A 669 11.20 -44.92 31.13
N HIS A 670 10.86 -46.16 30.79
CA HIS A 670 11.74 -47.32 30.95
C HIS A 670 13.03 -47.17 30.14
N ASP A 671 12.90 -46.71 28.89
CA ASP A 671 14.05 -46.49 28.01
C ASP A 671 14.93 -45.34 28.53
N HIS A 672 14.32 -44.26 29.02
CA HIS A 672 15.05 -43.15 29.63
C HIS A 672 15.82 -43.57 30.88
N TRP A 673 15.20 -44.36 31.77
CA TRP A 673 15.87 -44.89 32.94
C TRP A 673 17.01 -45.84 32.57
N THR A 674 16.79 -46.75 31.61
CA THR A 674 17.82 -47.67 31.11
C THR A 674 19.03 -46.88 30.60
N ASN A 675 18.79 -45.87 29.76
CA ASN A 675 19.86 -45.04 29.22
C ASN A 675 20.58 -44.21 30.30
N ALA A 676 19.86 -43.72 31.31
CA ALA A 676 20.45 -43.01 32.45
C ALA A 676 21.35 -43.93 33.29
N ASN A 677 20.86 -45.12 33.60
CA ASN A 677 21.55 -46.10 34.44
C ASN A 677 22.79 -46.69 33.75
N GLU A 678 22.72 -46.89 32.44
CA GLU A 678 23.83 -47.43 31.64
C GLU A 678 24.76 -46.34 31.06
N SER A 679 24.39 -45.06 31.21
CA SER A 679 25.11 -43.92 30.60
C SER A 679 25.20 -44.02 29.07
N ASN A 680 24.12 -44.47 28.43
CA ASN A 680 24.06 -44.63 26.98
C ASN A 680 23.95 -43.27 26.27
N ALA A 681 24.80 -43.07 25.26
CA ALA A 681 24.83 -41.88 24.41
C ALA A 681 23.82 -42.00 23.25
N SER A 682 22.53 -42.04 23.57
CA SER A 682 21.46 -42.39 22.62
C SER A 682 20.57 -41.22 22.22
N TYR A 683 20.71 -40.05 22.84
CA TYR A 683 19.81 -38.92 22.64
C TYR A 683 20.21 -38.07 21.43
N GLY A 684 19.19 -37.64 20.66
CA GLY A 684 19.28 -36.39 19.91
C GLY A 684 19.07 -35.22 20.88
N TYR A 685 19.88 -34.18 20.75
CA TYR A 685 19.81 -33.00 21.59
C TYR A 685 19.56 -31.74 20.75
N TYR A 686 18.40 -31.12 20.97
CA TYR A 686 18.03 -29.81 20.46
C TYR A 686 18.31 -28.76 21.54
N LYS A 687 18.94 -27.64 21.17
CA LYS A 687 19.16 -26.49 22.04
C LYS A 687 18.82 -25.20 21.30
N ASN A 688 18.10 -24.28 21.94
CA ASN A 688 17.85 -22.94 21.42
C ASN A 688 17.98 -21.93 22.57
N SER A 689 19.05 -21.15 22.55
CA SER A 689 19.34 -20.10 23.54
C SER A 689 19.36 -18.70 22.95
N ILE A 690 19.41 -18.55 21.63
CA ILE A 690 19.60 -17.25 20.96
C ILE A 690 18.62 -17.06 19.79
N GLY A 691 17.51 -17.79 19.79
CA GLY A 691 16.52 -17.79 18.72
C GLY A 691 16.80 -18.81 17.62
N VAL A 692 18.04 -19.31 17.50
CA VAL A 692 18.44 -20.27 16.46
C VAL A 692 18.58 -21.69 17.02
N PRO A 693 17.81 -22.67 16.50
CA PRO A 693 17.94 -24.07 16.89
C PRO A 693 19.29 -24.71 16.51
N GLN A 694 19.96 -25.28 17.51
CA GLN A 694 21.14 -26.13 17.37
C GLN A 694 20.77 -27.59 17.63
N ARG A 695 21.30 -28.52 16.82
CA ARG A 695 21.00 -29.95 16.94
C ARG A 695 22.30 -30.77 16.98
N SER A 696 22.42 -31.65 17.95
CA SER A 696 23.51 -32.64 18.06
C SER A 696 22.96 -34.04 18.34
N SER A 697 23.76 -35.07 18.09
CA SER A 697 23.38 -36.47 18.29
C SER A 697 24.39 -37.19 19.18
N ASN A 698 24.05 -38.40 19.61
CA ASN A 698 24.88 -39.25 20.49
C ASN A 698 25.19 -38.56 21.83
N ARG A 699 24.19 -37.92 22.42
CA ARG A 699 24.29 -37.35 23.78
C ARG A 699 23.79 -38.35 24.81
N THR A 700 24.36 -38.28 26.01
CA THR A 700 23.86 -38.96 27.21
C THR A 700 22.86 -38.08 27.95
N LEU A 701 22.06 -38.69 28.83
CA LEU A 701 21.15 -37.93 29.70
C LEU A 701 21.92 -36.97 30.64
N LEU A 702 23.08 -37.42 31.14
CA LEU A 702 23.92 -36.62 32.04
C LEU A 702 24.47 -35.37 31.35
N GLU A 703 24.94 -35.49 30.10
CA GLU A 703 25.45 -34.35 29.34
C GLU A 703 24.38 -33.26 29.19
N GLY A 704 23.16 -33.60 28.78
CA GLY A 704 22.12 -32.57 28.64
C GLY A 704 21.61 -32.03 29.99
N LEU A 705 21.59 -32.84 31.06
CA LEU A 705 21.25 -32.36 32.41
C LEU A 705 22.28 -31.40 32.99
N THR A 706 23.53 -31.48 32.55
CA THR A 706 24.65 -30.66 33.02
C THR A 706 25.07 -29.57 32.04
N ASP A 707 24.36 -29.46 30.91
CA ASP A 707 24.63 -28.47 29.86
C ASP A 707 24.30 -27.04 30.30
N GLU A 708 23.27 -26.87 31.14
CA GLU A 708 22.83 -25.57 31.65
C GLU A 708 22.34 -25.70 33.10
N ASP A 709 22.32 -24.57 33.80
CA ASP A 709 21.58 -24.42 35.06
C ASP A 709 20.08 -24.32 34.79
N TRP A 710 19.48 -25.44 34.38
CA TRP A 710 18.06 -25.55 34.06
C TRP A 710 17.18 -25.18 35.26
N ASP A 711 16.22 -24.28 35.06
CA ASP A 711 15.21 -23.93 36.07
C ASP A 711 14.07 -24.96 36.09
N ILE A 712 13.80 -25.55 34.93
CA ILE A 712 12.67 -26.45 34.70
C ILE A 712 13.16 -27.68 33.95
N ILE A 713 12.77 -28.86 34.43
CA ILE A 713 13.02 -30.14 33.75
C ILE A 713 11.67 -30.79 33.49
N VAL A 714 11.34 -31.01 32.22
CA VAL A 714 10.06 -31.60 31.81
C VAL A 714 10.25 -33.07 31.48
N LEU A 715 9.44 -33.92 32.11
CA LEU A 715 9.35 -35.34 31.81
C LEU A 715 8.00 -35.65 31.14
N GLN A 716 7.97 -36.72 30.36
CA GLN A 716 6.74 -37.27 29.78
C GLN A 716 6.83 -38.79 29.62
N GLN A 717 5.68 -39.42 29.37
CA GLN A 717 5.61 -40.81 28.95
C GLN A 717 5.55 -40.91 27.41
N GLN A 718 5.85 -42.10 26.88
CA GLN A 718 5.55 -42.48 25.50
C GLN A 718 4.04 -42.45 25.24
N SER A 719 3.65 -42.04 24.03
CA SER A 719 2.26 -41.74 23.72
C SER A 719 1.30 -42.93 23.84
N SER A 720 1.72 -44.16 23.51
CA SER A 720 0.86 -45.35 23.67
C SER A 720 0.71 -45.77 25.13
N ASP A 721 1.73 -45.52 25.95
CA ASP A 721 1.77 -45.83 27.38
C ASP A 721 1.18 -44.72 28.26
N SER A 722 0.96 -43.53 27.69
CA SER A 722 0.57 -42.31 28.42
C SER A 722 -0.74 -42.45 29.21
N GLY A 723 -1.67 -43.27 28.74
CA GLY A 723 -2.94 -43.58 29.41
C GLY A 723 -2.93 -44.83 30.29
N LEU A 724 -1.77 -45.46 30.53
CA LEU A 724 -1.64 -46.73 31.24
C LEU A 724 -0.92 -46.54 32.59
N PRO A 725 -1.64 -46.42 33.73
CA PRO A 725 -1.05 -46.13 35.03
C PRO A 725 0.05 -47.11 35.48
N GLU A 726 0.01 -48.36 35.04
CA GLU A 726 1.01 -49.39 35.34
C GLU A 726 2.39 -49.14 34.72
N THR A 727 2.47 -48.30 33.68
CA THR A 727 3.74 -47.95 33.02
C THR A 727 4.52 -46.88 33.78
N TYR A 728 3.86 -46.19 34.72
CA TYR A 728 4.44 -45.23 35.65
C TYR A 728 4.98 -45.95 36.88
N ASN A 729 5.96 -46.81 36.67
CA ASN A 729 6.48 -47.74 37.66
C ASN A 729 7.74 -47.20 38.38
N SER A 730 8.53 -48.08 39.00
CA SER A 730 9.77 -47.71 39.71
C SER A 730 10.78 -46.97 38.82
N ASP A 731 10.76 -47.17 37.50
CA ASP A 731 11.67 -46.50 36.58
C ASP A 731 11.42 -44.99 36.55
N LEU A 732 10.17 -44.54 36.72
CA LEU A 732 9.86 -43.11 36.89
C LEU A 732 10.50 -42.56 38.17
N THR A 733 10.40 -43.32 39.28
CA THR A 733 11.01 -42.91 40.55
C THR A 733 12.53 -42.81 40.42
N ASN A 734 13.16 -43.84 39.82
CA ASN A 734 14.60 -43.88 39.59
C ASN A 734 15.07 -42.74 38.66
N LEU A 735 14.31 -42.43 37.61
CA LEU A 735 14.61 -41.35 36.69
C LEU A 735 14.52 -39.98 37.38
N ILE A 736 13.48 -39.74 38.18
CA ILE A 736 13.34 -38.51 38.99
C ILE A 736 14.52 -38.38 39.97
N GLU A 737 14.89 -39.45 40.67
CA GLU A 737 16.04 -39.45 41.58
C GLU A 737 17.35 -39.17 40.83
N TYR A 738 17.53 -39.75 39.65
CA TYR A 738 18.68 -39.48 38.79
C TYR A 738 18.74 -38.00 38.38
N VAL A 739 17.62 -37.42 37.95
CA VAL A 739 17.53 -36.00 37.59
C VAL A 739 17.87 -35.12 38.79
N LYS A 740 17.25 -35.36 39.96
CA LYS A 740 17.50 -34.59 41.20
C LYS A 740 18.96 -34.67 41.65
N LYS A 741 19.61 -35.82 41.44
CA LYS A 741 21.02 -36.03 41.81
C LYS A 741 22.00 -35.30 40.87
N ASN A 742 21.69 -35.23 39.59
CA ASN A 742 22.65 -34.81 38.57
C ASN A 742 22.40 -33.43 37.96
N ARG A 743 21.25 -32.81 38.20
CA ARG A 743 20.99 -31.41 37.82
C ARG A 743 22.02 -30.48 38.47
N THR A 744 22.49 -29.49 37.73
CA THR A 744 23.43 -28.48 38.23
C THR A 744 22.75 -27.45 39.12
N ASN A 745 21.52 -27.03 38.76
CA ASN A 745 20.67 -26.20 39.58
C ASN A 745 19.89 -27.05 40.61
N PRO A 746 20.22 -26.98 41.92
CA PRO A 746 19.53 -27.76 42.95
C PRO A 746 18.08 -27.33 43.19
N ASP A 747 17.67 -26.16 42.69
CA ASP A 747 16.31 -25.61 42.85
C ASP A 747 15.41 -25.87 41.62
N ALA A 748 15.94 -26.52 40.58
CA ALA A 748 15.17 -26.81 39.37
C ALA A 748 13.87 -27.56 39.70
N LYS A 749 12.76 -27.18 39.05
CA LYS A 749 11.47 -27.84 39.23
C LYS A 749 11.27 -28.91 38.17
N ILE A 750 10.77 -30.08 38.57
CA ILE A 750 10.39 -31.12 37.63
C ILE A 750 8.91 -30.93 37.28
N PHE A 751 8.60 -30.76 36.00
CA PHE A 751 7.25 -30.67 35.47
C PHE A 751 6.92 -31.90 34.63
N TRP A 752 5.63 -32.17 34.46
CA TRP A 752 5.14 -33.25 33.62
C TRP A 752 4.38 -32.70 32.41
N ASP A 753 4.82 -33.04 31.20
CA ASP A 753 4.01 -32.76 30.00
C ASP A 753 2.94 -33.84 29.84
N MET A 754 1.68 -33.44 30.06
CA MET A 754 0.54 -34.31 29.82
C MET A 754 0.21 -34.25 28.33
N THR A 755 0.64 -35.28 27.62
CA THR A 755 0.52 -35.41 26.17
C THR A 755 -0.94 -35.57 25.68
N TRP A 756 -1.13 -35.49 24.37
CA TRP A 756 -2.44 -35.51 23.72
C TRP A 756 -2.90 -36.90 23.29
N ALA A 757 -4.22 -37.07 23.20
CA ALA A 757 -4.83 -38.22 22.54
C ALA A 757 -4.64 -38.16 21.02
N TYR A 758 -4.57 -39.32 20.39
CA TYR A 758 -4.48 -39.45 18.94
C TYR A 758 -5.72 -38.90 18.22
N GLN A 759 -5.57 -38.60 16.93
CA GLN A 759 -6.68 -38.22 16.07
C GLN A 759 -7.73 -39.35 16.01
N SER A 760 -9.01 -38.99 15.86
CA SER A 760 -10.12 -39.94 15.90
C SER A 760 -10.06 -41.03 14.82
N ASP A 761 -9.37 -40.78 13.70
CA ASP A 761 -9.14 -41.72 12.61
C ASP A 761 -7.70 -42.29 12.58
N SER A 762 -6.94 -42.12 13.67
CA SER A 762 -5.57 -42.60 13.76
C SER A 762 -5.46 -44.11 13.54
N THR A 763 -4.47 -44.51 12.75
CA THR A 763 -4.15 -45.91 12.46
C THR A 763 -2.99 -46.45 13.31
N ASN A 764 -2.49 -45.64 14.25
CA ASN A 764 -1.39 -46.04 15.12
C ASN A 764 -1.82 -47.24 16.00
N ALA A 765 -1.00 -48.30 16.03
CA ALA A 765 -1.32 -49.53 16.77
C ALA A 765 -1.54 -49.31 18.27
N GLY A 766 -0.89 -48.30 18.87
CA GLY A 766 -1.10 -47.93 20.27
C GLY A 766 -2.52 -47.43 20.55
N PHE A 767 -3.25 -46.93 19.55
CA PHE A 767 -4.62 -46.45 19.74
C PHE A 767 -5.60 -47.56 20.08
N ALA A 768 -5.30 -48.79 19.67
CA ALA A 768 -6.13 -49.96 19.94
C ALA A 768 -6.23 -50.30 21.44
N LEU A 769 -5.28 -49.85 22.26
CA LEU A 769 -5.34 -49.96 23.73
C LEU A 769 -6.51 -49.14 24.31
N PHE A 770 -6.98 -48.15 23.57
CA PHE A 770 -8.06 -47.25 23.92
C PHE A 770 -9.26 -47.42 22.99
N ASP A 771 -9.47 -48.64 22.46
CA ASP A 771 -10.54 -49.00 21.53
C ASP A 771 -10.57 -48.17 20.23
N ASN A 772 -9.46 -47.52 19.88
CA ASN A 772 -9.39 -46.51 18.81
C ASN A 772 -10.40 -45.36 19.02
N ASP A 773 -10.60 -44.96 20.28
CA ASP A 773 -11.47 -43.84 20.67
C ASP A 773 -10.62 -42.71 21.28
N GLN A 774 -10.67 -41.54 20.63
CA GLN A 774 -9.89 -40.37 21.04
C GLN A 774 -10.22 -39.93 22.46
N MET A 775 -11.51 -39.95 22.83
CA MET A 775 -11.92 -39.46 24.13
C MET A 775 -11.61 -40.46 25.24
N LYS A 776 -11.71 -41.76 24.95
CA LYS A 776 -11.25 -42.81 25.85
C LYS A 776 -9.75 -42.70 26.11
N MET A 777 -8.94 -42.44 25.07
CA MET A 777 -7.50 -42.21 25.22
C MET A 777 -7.20 -40.97 26.06
N TYR A 778 -7.82 -39.83 25.78
CA TYR A 778 -7.65 -38.60 26.56
C TYR A 778 -8.04 -38.78 28.05
N GLN A 779 -9.16 -39.45 28.31
CA GLN A 779 -9.61 -39.76 29.67
C GLN A 779 -8.63 -40.70 30.39
N ALA A 780 -8.06 -41.68 29.68
CA ALA A 780 -7.05 -42.56 30.22
C ALA A 780 -5.75 -41.80 30.56
N ILE A 781 -5.30 -40.89 29.68
CA ILE A 781 -4.13 -40.03 29.91
C ILE A 781 -4.32 -39.15 31.14
N THR A 782 -5.41 -38.38 31.17
CA THR A 782 -5.72 -37.50 32.32
C THR A 782 -5.85 -38.30 33.61
N GLY A 783 -6.53 -39.45 33.59
CA GLY A 783 -6.65 -40.34 34.74
C GLY A 783 -5.30 -40.87 35.24
N ALA A 784 -4.43 -41.34 34.34
CA ALA A 784 -3.10 -41.82 34.70
C ALA A 784 -2.23 -40.72 35.30
N VAL A 785 -2.25 -39.51 34.72
CA VAL A 785 -1.53 -38.34 35.25
C VAL A 785 -2.07 -37.93 36.62
N GLN A 786 -3.39 -37.89 36.81
CA GLN A 786 -3.96 -37.59 38.12
C GLN A 786 -3.58 -38.64 39.18
N GLU A 787 -3.56 -39.92 38.81
CA GLU A 787 -3.22 -41.00 39.75
C GLU A 787 -1.73 -41.02 40.11
N LYS A 788 -0.84 -40.85 39.11
CA LYS A 788 0.59 -41.15 39.24
C LYS A 788 1.50 -39.93 39.34
N ILE A 789 1.10 -38.82 38.72
CA ILE A 789 1.92 -37.61 38.59
C ILE A 789 1.50 -36.55 39.60
N VAL A 790 0.21 -36.21 39.65
CA VAL A 790 -0.32 -35.18 40.57
C VAL A 790 -0.12 -35.56 42.04
N THR A 791 -0.10 -36.86 42.35
CA THR A 791 0.12 -37.37 43.71
C THR A 791 1.61 -37.45 44.08
N ASN A 792 2.52 -37.23 43.13
CA ASN A 792 3.96 -37.29 43.34
C ASN A 792 4.51 -35.92 43.76
N SER A 793 4.97 -35.80 45.00
CA SER A 793 5.48 -34.54 45.56
C SER A 793 6.77 -34.03 44.92
N ASP A 794 7.48 -34.85 44.15
CA ASP A 794 8.68 -34.43 43.42
C ASP A 794 8.37 -33.74 42.09
N ILE A 795 7.10 -33.77 41.65
CA ILE A 795 6.64 -33.10 40.43
C ILE A 795 5.91 -31.82 40.83
N ALA A 796 6.43 -30.69 40.37
CA ALA A 796 5.95 -29.35 40.73
C ALA A 796 4.62 -28.97 40.06
N GLY A 797 4.33 -29.55 38.90
CA GLY A 797 3.11 -29.25 38.15
C GLY A 797 2.98 -30.04 36.85
N VAL A 798 1.84 -29.86 36.19
CA VAL A 798 1.50 -30.47 34.89
C VAL A 798 1.38 -29.37 33.85
N ILE A 799 1.95 -29.61 32.67
CA ILE A 799 1.72 -28.85 31.45
C ILE A 799 0.58 -29.55 30.69
N PRO A 800 -0.62 -28.97 30.57
CA PRO A 800 -1.80 -29.67 30.08
C PRO A 800 -1.93 -29.63 28.56
N THR A 801 -0.87 -29.98 27.83
CA THR A 801 -0.81 -29.94 26.36
C THR A 801 -1.93 -30.75 25.72
N GLY A 802 -2.21 -31.94 26.26
CA GLY A 802 -3.30 -32.81 25.80
C GLY A 802 -4.68 -32.18 25.92
N THR A 803 -4.92 -31.42 26.99
CA THR A 803 -6.18 -30.69 27.16
C THR A 803 -6.27 -29.49 26.23
N ALA A 804 -5.19 -28.75 26.01
CA ALA A 804 -5.18 -27.65 25.04
C ALA A 804 -5.51 -28.13 23.62
N VAL A 805 -4.87 -29.21 23.17
CA VAL A 805 -5.18 -29.86 21.88
C VAL A 805 -6.65 -30.31 21.85
N GLN A 806 -7.15 -30.91 22.94
CA GLN A 806 -8.54 -31.37 22.99
C GLN A 806 -9.56 -30.22 23.02
N ASN A 807 -9.23 -29.08 23.64
CA ASN A 807 -10.05 -27.88 23.63
C ASN A 807 -10.15 -27.32 22.21
N VAL A 808 -9.03 -27.19 21.48
CA VAL A 808 -9.05 -26.72 20.08
C VAL A 808 -9.87 -27.65 19.18
N ARG A 809 -9.81 -28.98 19.39
CA ARG A 809 -10.64 -29.96 18.64
C ARG A 809 -12.15 -29.74 18.78
N THR A 810 -12.60 -29.02 19.81
CA THR A 810 -14.03 -28.68 19.99
C THR A 810 -14.46 -27.42 19.23
N SER A 811 -13.50 -26.66 18.69
CA SER A 811 -13.77 -25.51 17.82
C SER A 811 -14.06 -25.96 16.39
N TYR A 812 -14.36 -25.01 15.51
CA TYR A 812 -14.54 -25.24 14.10
C TYR A 812 -13.26 -25.68 13.35
N ILE A 813 -12.07 -25.56 13.96
CA ILE A 813 -10.82 -26.15 13.44
C ILE A 813 -10.94 -27.68 13.39
N GLY A 814 -11.64 -28.26 14.37
CA GLY A 814 -11.90 -29.68 14.46
C GLY A 814 -10.64 -30.53 14.67
N ASP A 815 -10.75 -31.81 14.32
CA ASP A 815 -9.75 -32.84 14.59
C ASP A 815 -8.66 -32.92 13.51
N THR A 816 -8.00 -31.78 13.25
CA THR A 816 -7.00 -31.60 12.17
C THR A 816 -5.60 -31.23 12.70
N LEU A 817 -5.39 -31.40 14.01
CA LEU A 817 -4.20 -30.92 14.72
C LEU A 817 -3.00 -31.87 14.64
N THR A 818 -3.10 -32.96 13.88
CA THR A 818 -2.03 -33.95 13.73
C THR A 818 -1.63 -34.13 12.27
N ARG A 819 -0.36 -34.42 12.01
CA ARG A 819 0.17 -34.65 10.65
C ARG A 819 0.05 -36.10 10.17
N ASP A 820 -0.04 -37.04 11.11
CA ASP A 820 0.00 -38.48 10.85
C ASP A 820 -0.91 -39.27 11.82
N GLY A 821 -1.96 -38.61 12.33
CA GLY A 821 -2.91 -39.18 13.27
C GLY A 821 -2.42 -39.21 14.72
N HIS A 822 -1.17 -38.84 15.02
CA HIS A 822 -0.68 -38.81 16.40
C HIS A 822 0.36 -37.73 16.71
N HIS A 823 1.28 -37.42 15.82
CA HIS A 823 2.17 -36.27 16.00
C HIS A 823 1.49 -34.98 15.57
N LEU A 824 1.79 -33.86 16.24
CA LEU A 824 1.14 -32.57 15.96
C LEU A 824 1.45 -32.07 14.54
N SER A 825 0.53 -31.30 13.96
CA SER A 825 0.79 -30.64 12.67
C SER A 825 1.98 -29.68 12.79
N TRP A 826 2.74 -29.51 11.70
CA TRP A 826 4.02 -28.80 11.71
C TRP A 826 3.94 -27.36 12.22
N ASN A 827 2.82 -26.68 11.95
CA ASN A 827 2.60 -25.31 12.40
C ASN A 827 1.56 -25.24 13.52
N LEU A 828 0.27 -25.38 13.20
CA LEU A 828 -0.82 -25.15 14.15
C LEU A 828 -0.73 -25.99 15.44
N GLY A 829 -0.57 -27.31 15.33
CA GLY A 829 -0.54 -28.22 16.48
C GLY A 829 0.67 -27.95 17.39
N ARG A 830 1.88 -27.87 16.81
CA ARG A 830 3.11 -27.55 17.54
C ARG A 830 3.04 -26.19 18.24
N TYR A 831 2.48 -25.19 17.57
CA TYR A 831 2.30 -23.85 18.12
C TYR A 831 1.36 -23.83 19.34
N ILE A 832 0.24 -24.57 19.30
CA ILE A 832 -0.65 -24.76 20.47
C ILE A 832 0.12 -25.38 21.64
N ALA A 833 0.96 -26.39 21.39
CA ALA A 833 1.75 -27.02 22.42
C ALA A 833 2.77 -26.04 23.04
N SER A 834 3.52 -25.30 22.21
CA SER A 834 4.46 -24.28 22.68
C SER A 834 3.78 -23.18 23.51
N ALA A 835 2.62 -22.66 23.08
CA ALA A 835 1.84 -21.67 23.84
C ALA A 835 1.34 -22.22 25.18
N THR A 836 0.93 -23.50 25.21
CA THR A 836 0.54 -24.17 26.46
C THR A 836 1.71 -24.28 27.43
N TRP A 837 2.91 -24.61 26.93
CA TRP A 837 4.13 -24.68 27.73
C TRP A 837 4.49 -23.33 28.34
N VAL A 838 4.53 -22.25 27.54
CA VAL A 838 4.85 -20.91 28.08
C VAL A 838 3.84 -20.50 29.14
N LYS A 839 2.53 -20.63 28.87
CA LYS A 839 1.48 -20.31 29.85
C LYS A 839 1.64 -21.10 31.14
N ALA A 840 1.84 -22.41 31.06
CA ALA A 840 1.90 -23.29 32.24
C ALA A 840 3.18 -23.07 33.08
N LEU A 841 4.30 -22.76 32.43
CA LEU A 841 5.61 -22.64 33.11
C LEU A 841 5.84 -21.23 33.66
N THR A 842 5.32 -20.19 33.01
CA THR A 842 5.57 -18.78 33.39
C THR A 842 4.36 -18.11 34.07
N GLY A 843 3.15 -18.59 33.81
CA GLY A 843 1.90 -17.95 34.24
C GLY A 843 1.48 -16.73 33.42
N LEU A 844 2.31 -16.27 32.48
CA LEU A 844 2.03 -15.15 31.59
C LEU A 844 0.77 -15.42 30.75
N SER A 845 -0.05 -14.40 30.52
CA SER A 845 -1.34 -14.57 29.83
C SER A 845 -1.15 -14.86 28.34
N ALA A 846 -1.93 -15.79 27.79
CA ALA A 846 -1.96 -16.03 26.36
C ALA A 846 -2.57 -14.85 25.58
N ASP A 847 -3.24 -13.90 26.25
CA ASP A 847 -3.79 -12.72 25.60
C ASP A 847 -2.71 -11.85 24.93
N SER A 848 -1.47 -11.86 25.45
CA SER A 848 -0.35 -11.13 24.87
C SER A 848 0.23 -11.78 23.60
N LEU A 849 -0.14 -13.02 23.28
CA LEU A 849 0.39 -13.74 22.13
C LEU A 849 -0.01 -13.05 20.82
N SER A 850 0.96 -12.65 20.02
CA SER A 850 0.83 -11.97 18.74
C SER A 850 1.59 -12.67 17.61
N TYR A 851 2.65 -13.41 17.95
CA TYR A 851 3.46 -14.19 17.01
C TYR A 851 2.64 -15.28 16.31
N VAL A 852 2.74 -15.37 14.99
CA VAL A 852 2.17 -16.45 14.17
C VAL A 852 3.29 -17.07 13.32
N PRO A 853 3.57 -18.38 13.45
CA PRO A 853 4.76 -19.01 12.82
C PRO A 853 4.72 -19.06 11.29
N ASP A 854 3.54 -19.22 10.71
CA ASP A 854 3.30 -19.15 9.26
C ASP A 854 1.84 -18.75 9.07
N SER A 855 1.57 -17.54 8.55
CA SER A 855 0.21 -17.02 8.41
C SER A 855 -0.60 -17.70 7.29
N ALA A 856 0.06 -18.40 6.37
CA ALA A 856 -0.60 -19.19 5.33
C ALA A 856 -1.10 -20.53 5.88
N GLU A 857 -0.36 -21.15 6.80
CA GLU A 857 -0.76 -22.42 7.44
C GLU A 857 -1.50 -22.24 8.78
N VAL A 858 -1.28 -21.12 9.45
CA VAL A 858 -1.96 -20.70 10.69
C VAL A 858 -2.64 -19.35 10.45
N PRO A 859 -3.83 -19.35 9.83
CA PRO A 859 -4.60 -18.13 9.63
C PRO A 859 -4.78 -17.36 10.96
N VAL A 860 -4.58 -16.04 10.93
CA VAL A 860 -4.70 -15.16 12.11
C VAL A 860 -6.05 -15.33 12.83
N LYS A 861 -7.12 -15.69 12.10
CA LYS A 861 -8.44 -16.01 12.67
C LYS A 861 -8.45 -17.17 13.68
N TYR A 862 -7.41 -18.00 13.71
CA TYR A 862 -7.25 -19.08 14.69
C TYR A 862 -6.65 -18.62 16.01
N LEU A 863 -6.00 -17.45 16.05
CA LEU A 863 -5.31 -16.96 17.24
C LEU A 863 -6.24 -16.82 18.47
N PRO A 864 -7.47 -16.29 18.37
CA PRO A 864 -8.39 -16.26 19.50
C PRO A 864 -8.77 -17.65 20.04
N ILE A 865 -8.90 -18.65 19.16
CA ILE A 865 -9.20 -20.04 19.54
C ILE A 865 -8.03 -20.65 20.33
N ILE A 866 -6.80 -20.39 19.86
CA ILE A 866 -5.58 -20.89 20.50
C ILE A 866 -5.44 -20.28 21.90
N LYS A 867 -5.60 -18.95 22.01
CA LYS A 867 -5.58 -18.23 23.31
C LYS A 867 -6.59 -18.79 24.29
N GLU A 868 -7.85 -18.90 23.86
CA GLU A 868 -8.94 -19.48 24.66
C GLU A 868 -8.62 -20.91 25.10
N ALA A 869 -8.19 -21.77 24.18
CA ALA A 869 -7.92 -23.17 24.45
C ALA A 869 -6.76 -23.36 25.44
N VAL A 870 -5.69 -22.56 25.32
CA VAL A 870 -4.52 -22.57 26.19
C VAL A 870 -4.88 -22.08 27.60
N GLU A 871 -5.57 -20.93 27.72
CA GLU A 871 -6.01 -20.40 29.00
C GLU A 871 -6.94 -21.39 29.72
N ASN A 872 -7.91 -21.96 29.00
CA ASN A 872 -8.82 -22.95 29.54
C ASN A 872 -8.12 -24.24 29.93
N ALA A 873 -7.12 -24.70 29.16
CA ALA A 873 -6.37 -25.90 29.50
C ALA A 873 -5.57 -25.72 30.79
N VAL A 874 -4.94 -24.57 31.00
CA VAL A 874 -4.20 -24.31 32.25
C VAL A 874 -5.14 -24.09 33.44
N ALA A 875 -6.31 -23.48 33.24
CA ALA A 875 -7.31 -23.33 34.28
C ALA A 875 -8.01 -24.65 34.65
N THR A 876 -8.24 -25.53 33.67
CA THR A 876 -8.98 -26.80 33.81
C THR A 876 -8.20 -28.00 33.24
N PRO A 877 -7.01 -28.33 33.79
CA PRO A 877 -6.02 -29.21 33.15
C PRO A 877 -6.42 -30.66 32.95
N PHE A 878 -7.56 -31.11 33.46
CA PHE A 878 -8.01 -32.51 33.35
C PHE A 878 -9.41 -32.63 32.74
N ALA A 879 -9.95 -31.56 32.17
CA ALA A 879 -11.28 -31.54 31.58
C ALA A 879 -11.28 -30.76 30.27
N VAL A 880 -12.01 -31.26 29.28
CA VAL A 880 -12.21 -30.52 28.03
C VAL A 880 -13.15 -29.36 28.31
N THR A 881 -12.72 -28.15 27.93
CA THR A 881 -13.57 -26.97 27.91
C THR A 881 -14.00 -26.73 26.46
N PRO A 882 -15.30 -26.88 26.13
CA PRO A 882 -15.80 -26.62 24.79
C PRO A 882 -15.48 -25.20 24.35
N SER A 883 -14.95 -25.06 23.14
CA SER A 883 -14.59 -23.76 22.60
C SER A 883 -15.82 -22.91 22.32
N SER A 884 -15.72 -21.61 22.57
CA SER A 884 -16.77 -20.66 22.16
C SER A 884 -16.88 -20.55 20.63
N TYR A 885 -15.82 -20.95 19.92
CA TYR A 885 -15.71 -20.96 18.47
C TYR A 885 -16.11 -22.30 17.86
N ALA A 886 -17.25 -22.87 18.27
CA ALA A 886 -17.70 -24.20 17.82
C ALA A 886 -18.20 -24.25 16.37
N VAL A 887 -18.55 -23.09 15.79
CA VAL A 887 -19.08 -22.97 14.43
C VAL A 887 -18.20 -21.98 13.68
N GLU A 888 -17.71 -22.36 12.51
CA GLU A 888 -16.98 -21.43 11.66
C GLU A 888 -17.96 -20.31 11.28
N PRO A 889 -17.62 -19.03 11.55
CA PRO A 889 -18.45 -17.93 11.10
C PRO A 889 -18.73 -18.11 9.62
N ALA A 890 -20.01 -18.09 9.22
CA ALA A 890 -20.36 -18.16 7.81
C ALA A 890 -19.62 -17.00 7.11
N VAL A 891 -18.82 -17.33 6.09
CA VAL A 891 -18.28 -16.30 5.21
C VAL A 891 -19.50 -15.61 4.59
N VAL A 892 -19.81 -14.41 5.08
CA VAL A 892 -20.80 -13.51 4.45
C VAL A 892 -20.14 -12.98 3.19
N SER A 893 -20.13 -13.84 2.18
CA SER A 893 -19.94 -13.41 0.80
C SER A 893 -21.08 -12.43 0.49
N THR A 894 -20.72 -11.21 0.13
CA THR A 894 -21.56 -10.12 -0.38
C THR A 894 -22.41 -9.32 0.62
N VAL A 895 -21.93 -8.13 0.97
CA VAL A 895 -22.78 -7.00 1.41
C VAL A 895 -22.76 -5.96 0.29
N THR A 896 -23.87 -5.83 -0.44
CA THR A 896 -23.92 -5.18 -1.77
C THR A 896 -24.48 -3.76 -1.80
N ASP A 897 -24.96 -3.18 -0.70
CA ASP A 897 -25.43 -1.79 -0.68
C ASP A 897 -25.64 -1.35 0.79
N LYS A 898 -25.07 -0.21 1.21
CA LYS A 898 -25.38 0.44 2.49
C LYS A 898 -25.33 1.96 2.30
N ARG A 899 -26.49 2.62 2.41
CA ARG A 899 -26.63 4.08 2.39
C ARG A 899 -26.98 4.57 3.80
N PHE A 900 -26.27 5.59 4.27
CA PHE A 900 -26.66 6.35 5.46
C PHE A 900 -27.55 7.53 5.01
N ALA A 901 -28.64 7.79 5.74
CA ALA A 901 -29.52 8.94 5.53
C ALA A 901 -29.24 10.02 6.58
N GLU A 902 -29.32 11.29 6.14
CA GLU A 902 -29.07 12.58 6.81
C GLU A 902 -29.36 12.66 8.32
N ALA A 903 -28.48 13.35 9.07
CA ALA A 903 -28.72 13.78 10.44
C ALA A 903 -29.46 15.13 10.49
N GLN A 904 -30.42 15.28 11.43
CA GLN A 904 -31.08 16.56 11.73
C GLN A 904 -30.97 16.92 13.22
N GLY A 905 -30.41 18.10 13.56
CA GLY A 905 -30.63 18.79 14.84
C GLY A 905 -29.47 18.87 15.87
N GLN A 906 -29.58 19.89 16.74
CA GLN A 906 -28.58 20.68 17.52
C GLN A 906 -27.34 20.06 18.22
N MET A 907 -26.23 20.81 18.17
CA MET A 907 -24.92 20.65 18.85
C MET A 907 -24.92 20.88 20.38
N SER A 908 -25.79 20.18 21.11
CA SER A 908 -25.57 19.71 22.48
C SER A 908 -26.71 18.73 22.83
N GLY A 909 -26.49 17.44 22.62
CA GLY A 909 -27.54 16.42 22.75
C GLY A 909 -27.14 15.09 22.12
N ALA A 910 -28.01 14.09 22.22
CA ALA A 910 -27.78 12.76 21.65
C ALA A 910 -27.66 12.81 20.11
N ILE A 911 -26.65 12.16 19.54
CA ILE A 911 -26.45 12.04 18.09
C ILE A 911 -27.17 10.77 17.60
N GLU A 912 -28.13 10.93 16.70
CA GLU A 912 -28.79 9.80 16.04
C GLU A 912 -28.10 9.46 14.71
N VAL A 913 -27.67 8.20 14.59
CA VAL A 913 -27.16 7.61 13.35
C VAL A 913 -28.19 6.63 12.80
N THR A 914 -28.55 6.79 11.53
CA THR A 914 -29.46 5.87 10.84
C THR A 914 -28.66 4.88 9.99
N VAL A 915 -28.80 3.58 10.27
CA VAL A 915 -28.10 2.49 9.57
C VAL A 915 -29.11 1.60 8.88
N ASP A 916 -29.07 1.55 7.55
CA ASP A 916 -29.87 0.61 6.76
C ASP A 916 -29.07 -0.67 6.48
N THR A 917 -29.50 -1.80 7.03
CA THR A 917 -28.82 -3.09 6.86
C THR A 917 -29.70 -4.05 6.09
N LYS A 918 -29.17 -4.71 5.08
CA LYS A 918 -29.93 -5.71 4.30
C LYS A 918 -30.32 -6.94 5.12
N ASP A 919 -29.49 -7.30 6.10
CA ASP A 919 -29.65 -8.45 7.00
C ASP A 919 -29.53 -8.01 8.47
N ALA A 920 -29.88 -8.89 9.40
CA ALA A 920 -29.65 -8.65 10.82
C ALA A 920 -28.16 -8.76 11.14
N VAL A 921 -27.60 -7.75 11.80
CA VAL A 921 -26.16 -7.64 12.13
C VAL A 921 -26.01 -7.31 13.61
N SER A 922 -25.10 -7.98 14.30
CA SER A 922 -24.67 -7.57 15.64
C SER A 922 -23.20 -7.18 15.59
N GLY A 923 -22.84 -6.13 16.32
CA GLY A 923 -21.49 -5.59 16.29
C GLY A 923 -21.36 -4.35 17.16
N THR A 924 -20.22 -3.67 17.10
CA THR A 924 -19.98 -2.41 17.82
C THR A 924 -20.04 -1.26 16.84
N CYS A 925 -20.96 -0.31 17.05
CA CYS A 925 -20.99 0.93 16.30
C CYS A 925 -20.11 1.97 16.99
N ILE A 926 -19.20 2.59 16.25
CA ILE A 926 -18.23 3.56 16.74
C ILE A 926 -18.50 4.89 16.06
N LEU A 927 -18.55 5.98 16.81
CA LEU A 927 -18.64 7.35 16.29
C LEU A 927 -17.38 8.11 16.70
N ALA A 928 -16.64 8.61 15.72
CA ALA A 928 -15.39 9.36 15.85
C ALA A 928 -15.57 10.79 15.33
N ALA A 929 -14.86 11.76 15.91
CA ALA A 929 -14.78 13.13 15.42
C ALA A 929 -13.31 13.49 15.19
N TYR A 930 -13.02 14.19 14.10
CA TYR A 930 -11.70 14.61 13.66
C TYR A 930 -11.65 16.12 13.47
N ASP A 931 -10.53 16.78 13.76
CA ASP A 931 -10.35 18.20 13.44
C ASP A 931 -10.02 18.42 11.95
N GLY A 932 -9.82 19.69 11.56
CA GLY A 932 -9.49 20.08 10.19
C GLY A 932 -8.12 19.61 9.69
N ASP A 933 -7.25 19.11 10.58
CA ASP A 933 -5.96 18.48 10.24
C ASP A 933 -6.08 16.94 10.22
N GLY A 934 -7.29 16.39 10.39
CA GLY A 934 -7.54 14.95 10.39
C GLY A 934 -7.17 14.25 11.70
N ARG A 935 -6.89 14.97 12.80
CA ARG A 935 -6.58 14.35 14.10
C ARG A 935 -7.85 13.94 14.83
N LEU A 936 -7.85 12.76 15.44
CA LEU A 936 -8.96 12.28 16.27
C LEU A 936 -9.14 13.17 17.52
N THR A 937 -10.31 13.76 17.68
CA THR A 937 -10.63 14.70 18.77
C THR A 937 -11.67 14.17 19.75
N ALA A 938 -12.57 13.28 19.31
CA ALA A 938 -13.53 12.60 20.18
C ALA A 938 -13.91 11.23 19.60
N LEU A 939 -14.23 10.26 20.46
CA LEU A 939 -14.63 8.91 20.09
C LEU A 939 -15.66 8.37 21.08
N THR A 940 -16.67 7.66 20.60
CA THR A 940 -17.59 6.86 21.43
C THR A 940 -17.96 5.58 20.71
N GLN A 941 -18.37 4.55 21.44
CA GLN A 941 -18.80 3.28 20.87
C GLN A 941 -19.99 2.70 21.62
N GLN A 942 -20.78 1.89 20.93
CA GLN A 942 -21.94 1.20 21.47
C GLN A 942 -22.13 -0.14 20.77
N ASP A 943 -22.33 -1.21 21.54
CA ASP A 943 -22.76 -2.49 20.98
C ASP A 943 -24.20 -2.41 20.48
N VAL A 944 -24.42 -2.89 19.27
CA VAL A 944 -25.70 -2.82 18.57
C VAL A 944 -26.12 -4.18 18.03
N SER A 945 -27.42 -4.45 18.10
CA SER A 945 -28.07 -5.53 17.39
C SER A 945 -29.08 -4.91 16.43
N LEU A 946 -28.71 -4.85 15.16
CA LEU A 946 -29.48 -4.26 14.08
C LEU A 946 -30.32 -5.34 13.39
N SER A 947 -31.58 -5.03 13.12
CA SER A 947 -32.45 -5.88 12.32
C SER A 947 -32.31 -5.56 10.82
N ALA A 948 -32.69 -6.47 9.93
CA ALA A 948 -32.76 -6.13 8.51
C ALA A 948 -33.71 -4.94 8.28
N GLY A 949 -33.23 -3.89 7.62
CA GLY A 949 -33.88 -2.62 7.31
C GLY A 949 -33.19 -1.42 7.98
N VAL A 950 -33.91 -0.31 8.05
CA VAL A 950 -33.44 0.95 8.64
C VAL A 950 -33.52 0.89 10.17
N ASN A 951 -32.37 1.00 10.83
CA ASN A 951 -32.23 1.04 12.28
C ASN A 951 -31.70 2.42 12.70
N ARG A 952 -32.01 2.85 13.93
CA ARG A 952 -31.46 4.08 14.52
C ARG A 952 -30.63 3.75 15.75
N ILE A 953 -29.45 4.35 15.82
CA ILE A 953 -28.50 4.22 16.92
C ILE A 953 -28.35 5.60 17.54
N SER A 954 -28.51 5.72 18.85
CA SER A 954 -28.43 7.00 19.56
C SER A 954 -27.21 7.01 20.48
N PHE A 955 -26.27 7.91 20.20
CA PHE A 955 -25.10 8.14 21.04
C PHE A 955 -25.39 9.26 22.02
N GLU A 956 -25.63 8.91 23.28
CA GLU A 956 -25.82 9.89 24.36
C GLU A 956 -24.47 10.49 24.80
N ASN A 957 -24.44 11.79 25.06
CA ASN A 957 -23.30 12.53 25.65
C ASN A 957 -22.03 12.65 24.77
N PHE A 958 -22.14 12.55 23.45
CA PHE A 958 -21.00 12.85 22.56
C PHE A 958 -20.80 14.37 22.41
N THR A 959 -19.60 14.87 22.71
CA THR A 959 -19.26 16.30 22.63
C THR A 959 -18.01 16.47 21.76
N ALA A 960 -18.09 17.29 20.72
CA ALA A 960 -16.97 17.62 19.83
C ALA A 960 -17.02 19.10 19.42
N SER A 961 -15.89 19.63 18.95
CA SER A 961 -15.76 21.03 18.57
C SER A 961 -16.49 21.35 17.25
N ALA A 962 -16.98 22.58 17.12
CA ALA A 962 -17.59 23.04 15.88
C ALA A 962 -16.55 23.03 14.74
N GLY A 963 -16.89 22.41 13.62
CA GLY A 963 -15.99 22.24 12.47
C GLY A 963 -15.28 20.88 12.39
N ASN A 964 -15.49 20.00 13.37
CA ASN A 964 -14.98 18.63 13.29
C ASN A 964 -15.73 17.78 12.25
N THR A 965 -15.02 16.90 11.58
CA THR A 965 -15.55 15.88 10.68
C THR A 965 -15.89 14.62 11.48
N TYR A 966 -17.06 14.01 11.26
CA TYR A 966 -17.49 12.85 12.05
C TYR A 966 -17.46 11.57 11.20
N LYS A 967 -16.94 10.46 11.73
CA LYS A 967 -16.96 9.15 11.07
C LYS A 967 -17.72 8.14 11.92
N VAL A 968 -18.56 7.31 11.29
CA VAL A 968 -19.25 6.20 11.94
C VAL A 968 -18.73 4.88 11.39
N PHE A 969 -18.32 3.99 12.27
CA PHE A 969 -17.91 2.63 11.94
C PHE A 969 -18.92 1.63 12.51
N LEU A 970 -19.11 0.51 11.82
CA LEU A 970 -19.81 -0.65 12.35
C LEU A 970 -18.84 -1.82 12.30
N TRP A 971 -18.45 -2.29 13.49
CA TRP A 971 -17.44 -3.30 13.72
C TRP A 971 -18.12 -4.65 13.97
N ASP A 972 -17.79 -5.68 13.20
CA ASP A 972 -18.25 -7.04 13.50
C ASP A 972 -17.31 -7.69 14.51
N SER A 973 -17.84 -8.12 15.65
CA SER A 973 -17.07 -8.77 16.72
C SER A 973 -16.56 -10.17 16.34
N VAL A 974 -16.99 -10.74 15.21
CA VAL A 974 -16.76 -12.15 14.84
C VAL A 974 -15.59 -12.35 13.86
N LEU A 975 -15.21 -11.34 13.09
CA LEU A 975 -14.15 -11.43 12.08
C LEU A 975 -13.10 -10.35 12.35
N GLY A 976 -11.87 -10.78 12.65
CA GLY A 976 -10.73 -9.88 12.75
C GLY A 976 -10.54 -9.10 11.46
N MET A 977 -10.58 -7.78 11.60
CA MET A 977 -10.06 -6.75 10.69
C MET A 977 -10.69 -6.66 9.29
N GLU A 978 -11.90 -6.08 9.18
CA GLU A 978 -12.22 -5.07 8.14
C GLU A 978 -13.34 -4.12 8.63
N PRO A 979 -13.23 -2.79 8.46
CA PRO A 979 -14.31 -1.86 8.74
C PRO A 979 -15.44 -1.99 7.70
N ILE A 980 -16.67 -2.23 8.14
CA ILE A 980 -17.77 -2.66 7.25
C ILE A 980 -18.56 -1.47 6.65
N CYS A 981 -18.15 -0.20 6.81
CA CYS A 981 -18.91 0.96 6.32
C CYS A 981 -18.09 2.21 5.89
N LYS A 982 -18.68 2.91 4.92
CA LYS A 982 -18.29 4.13 4.20
C LYS A 982 -18.14 5.38 5.10
N GLU A 983 -17.21 6.26 4.74
CA GLU A 983 -17.03 7.60 5.33
C GLU A 983 -18.25 8.50 5.10
N LEU A 984 -18.72 9.16 6.16
CA LEU A 984 -19.72 10.23 6.10
C LEU A 984 -19.02 11.57 6.28
N THR A 985 -18.63 12.21 5.19
CA THR A 985 -18.14 13.59 5.21
C THR A 985 -19.30 14.55 5.01
N GLY A 986 -19.63 15.33 6.04
CA GLY A 986 -20.61 16.41 5.92
C GLY A 986 -20.63 17.31 7.15
N PRO A 987 -20.86 18.63 6.99
CA PRO A 987 -21.17 19.49 8.13
C PRO A 987 -22.55 19.11 8.68
N ILE A 988 -22.66 18.91 9.99
CA ILE A 988 -23.97 18.82 10.65
C ILE A 988 -24.62 20.20 10.59
N VAL A 989 -25.65 20.35 9.76
CA VAL A 989 -26.42 21.59 9.62
C VAL A 989 -27.38 21.70 10.80
N ASN A 990 -27.43 22.91 11.38
CA ASN A 990 -28.29 23.28 12.51
C ASN A 990 -29.74 23.49 12.08
#